data_AF-A0A8J5R3X5-F1
#
_entry.id   AF-A0A8J5R3X5-F1
#
_cell.length_a   1.000
_cell.length_b   1.000
_cell.length_c   1.000
_cell.angle_alpha   90.00
_cell.angle_beta   90.00
_cell.angle_gamma   90.00
#
_symmetry.space_group_name_H-M   'P 1'
#
loop_
_entity.id
_entity.type
_entity.pdbx_description
1 polymer ?
#
loop_
_entity_poly.entity_id
_entity_poly.type
_entity_poly.pdbx_seq_one_letter_code
_entity_poly.pdbx_strand_id
1 'polypeptide(L)'
;MEFTTTNQNPPSLHINSLTGSIPAFNVKSTIVPCKGTPYVFLYGGFDDSDALDSNVYLLNVETMKWEIDDKCSGLYREGHSAIYIGNGNILVFGGLPFEDEIPSDDELGIERNLRGNATTATGRPTSITASTSQNFRRDNLMMIYNVFDRKWIGPPDFALENAPTPRSRHACCLSQDGSKLYISGGMMKSKPLDDLYCYDLASGVWTGPVQFVSRFDHTMMIYNDRIFLFGGIDKDMNHVKSVIYYSFKTKTIGEISIFPRLDYIDLRNQEDELGGGSLDISDRDRIYINSGINPALCLMVCLPTWNSTSSGVDISYLNLDDFDSQTLFNPHNLREYFKRSHQQDIGVLTWRCACVNQEGKLYLFGKQERPVTQGSEFSTTELDSFQNTSRIDDDEIIANKLEYLLEIDLSDFGIPSYEQVLARKLALGNGGLANDFRRMLLQHEYTDFEIIALSNEDDRHKYQYTGNEISKGTNFKSIPVHKMILLARWPHFQRVISVGMNETIENKMFIPEPVHWIKGLIYYFYVGSVEFDIEFIEKEFTIVDYSGLLTLANLYELSELKVITLNKLFKMFDNFKESFLVDQKSDANVSMLLKIWRDLSYSNETVFLIKIIDLIKLHWNLITRSSAFSSMSKQEIVKLCQDSSDVPIQDRSPVGSVSIPSPSTRNSIEIEQQVSVPATPTRNAHSPFVISPIPQPNFGGLSD
;
A
#
# COMPACT_ATOMS: atom_id res chain seq x y z
N MET A 1 23.84 18.50 -17.23
CA MET A 1 23.79 17.22 -17.97
C MET A 1 23.33 17.53 -19.38
N GLU A 2 24.19 17.35 -20.39
CA GLU A 2 23.71 17.26 -21.76
C GLU A 2 22.85 16.00 -21.88
N PHE A 3 21.64 16.14 -22.41
CA PHE A 3 20.75 15.04 -22.75
C PHE A 3 21.38 14.21 -23.87
N THR A 4 22.35 13.36 -23.55
CA THR A 4 22.90 12.36 -24.46
C THR A 4 22.57 10.99 -23.91
N THR A 5 21.48 10.40 -24.37
CA THR A 5 21.50 9.20 -25.24
C THR A 5 20.14 8.51 -25.25
N THR A 6 19.77 8.04 -26.45
CA THR A 6 18.65 7.13 -26.79
C THR A 6 17.24 7.72 -26.84
N ASN A 7 16.81 8.13 -28.04
CA ASN A 7 15.44 7.99 -28.62
C ASN A 7 14.20 8.05 -27.68
N GLN A 8 14.19 8.94 -26.68
CA GLN A 8 12.98 9.23 -25.92
C GLN A 8 12.56 10.68 -26.18
N ASN A 9 11.27 10.87 -26.44
CA ASN A 9 10.65 12.18 -26.55
C ASN A 9 11.01 13.03 -25.31
N PRO A 10 11.11 14.36 -25.42
CA PRO A 10 11.30 15.22 -24.25
C PRO A 10 10.22 14.91 -23.20
N PRO A 11 10.55 14.95 -21.89
CA PRO A 11 9.59 14.63 -20.84
C PRO A 11 8.38 15.54 -20.93
N SER A 12 7.19 15.04 -20.62
CA SER A 12 5.94 15.81 -20.63
C SER A 12 5.85 16.66 -19.35
N LEU A 13 6.10 17.96 -19.52
CA LEU A 13 5.97 18.96 -18.46
C LEU A 13 4.94 20.00 -18.90
N HIS A 14 3.93 20.21 -18.06
CA HIS A 14 2.82 21.09 -18.39
C HIS A 14 2.51 22.05 -17.25
N ILE A 15 2.48 23.34 -17.56
CA ILE A 15 1.98 24.38 -16.66
C ILE A 15 0.52 24.65 -17.04
N ASN A 16 -0.38 24.44 -16.09
CA ASN A 16 -1.80 24.68 -16.24
C ASN A 16 -2.20 25.88 -15.37
N SER A 17 -2.97 26.80 -15.94
CA SER A 17 -3.64 27.84 -15.15
C SER A 17 -4.93 27.27 -14.56
N LEU A 18 -5.10 27.48 -13.26
CA LEU A 18 -6.25 27.01 -12.51
C LEU A 18 -7.33 28.10 -12.47
N THR A 19 -8.59 27.67 -12.44
CA THR A 19 -9.75 28.57 -12.43
C THR A 19 -10.70 28.24 -11.27
N GLY A 20 -11.73 29.07 -11.06
CA GLY A 20 -12.75 28.82 -10.04
C GLY A 20 -12.42 29.46 -8.68
N SER A 21 -12.80 28.79 -7.59
CA SER A 21 -12.61 29.28 -6.22
C SER A 21 -11.20 28.94 -5.72
N ILE A 22 -10.20 29.62 -6.29
CA ILE A 22 -8.77 29.33 -6.05
C ILE A 22 -8.42 29.63 -4.58
N PRO A 23 -7.90 28.66 -3.81
CA PRO A 23 -7.48 28.87 -2.43
C PRO A 23 -6.22 29.73 -2.34
N ALA A 24 -6.09 30.44 -1.22
CA ALA A 24 -4.79 30.94 -0.79
C ALA A 24 -3.90 29.77 -0.34
N PHE A 25 -2.59 29.94 -0.42
CA PHE A 25 -1.67 29.01 0.21
C PHE A 25 -1.71 29.20 1.73
N ASN A 26 -2.17 28.17 2.44
CA ASN A 26 -2.18 28.15 3.90
C ASN A 26 -1.05 27.26 4.43
N VAL A 27 -0.28 27.78 5.38
CA VAL A 27 0.76 27.04 6.08
C VAL A 27 0.11 25.98 6.98
N LYS A 28 0.74 24.79 7.05
CA LYS A 28 0.21 23.63 7.81
C LYS A 28 -1.19 23.15 7.37
N SER A 29 -1.60 23.48 6.15
CA SER A 29 -2.71 22.82 5.46
C SER A 29 -2.31 21.41 5.02
N THR A 30 -3.30 20.58 4.68
CA THR A 30 -3.05 19.29 4.05
C THR A 30 -3.55 19.28 2.62
N ILE A 31 -2.77 18.69 1.72
CA ILE A 31 -3.15 18.45 0.34
C ILE A 31 -3.11 16.94 0.05
N VAL A 32 -4.22 16.40 -0.43
CA VAL A 32 -4.42 14.96 -0.58
C VAL A 32 -5.00 14.64 -1.97
N PRO A 33 -4.25 13.96 -2.85
CA PRO A 33 -4.80 13.44 -4.08
C PRO A 33 -5.73 12.26 -3.78
N CYS A 34 -6.97 12.33 -4.27
CA CYS A 34 -8.00 11.32 -3.99
C CYS A 34 -7.91 10.17 -4.99
N LYS A 35 -7.26 9.08 -4.59
CA LYS A 35 -7.01 7.91 -5.45
C LYS A 35 -8.30 7.35 -6.07
N GLY A 36 -8.33 7.21 -7.40
CA GLY A 36 -9.48 6.72 -8.16
C GLY A 36 -10.53 7.78 -8.47
N THR A 37 -10.26 9.06 -8.19
CA THR A 37 -11.14 10.19 -8.50
C THR A 37 -10.33 11.32 -9.16
N PRO A 38 -10.98 12.27 -9.85
CA PRO A 38 -10.30 13.42 -10.44
C PRO A 38 -10.03 14.54 -9.42
N TYR A 39 -10.18 14.30 -8.12
CA TYR A 39 -10.11 15.34 -7.11
C TYR A 39 -8.78 15.37 -6.37
N VAL A 40 -8.25 16.58 -6.17
CA VAL A 40 -7.25 16.89 -5.15
C VAL A 40 -7.94 17.70 -4.05
N PHE A 41 -7.85 17.22 -2.82
CA PHE A 41 -8.43 17.84 -1.64
C PHE A 41 -7.40 18.73 -0.96
N LEU A 42 -7.78 19.94 -0.57
CA LEU A 42 -6.99 20.86 0.26
C LEU A 42 -7.86 21.35 1.41
N TYR A 43 -7.32 21.35 2.62
CA TYR A 43 -8.06 21.75 3.82
C TYR A 43 -7.15 22.29 4.93
N GLY A 44 -7.68 23.29 5.64
CA GLY A 44 -7.13 23.85 6.86
C GLY A 44 -5.87 24.69 6.67
N GLY A 45 -5.10 24.80 7.75
CA GLY A 45 -3.95 25.70 7.85
C GLY A 45 -4.34 27.13 8.21
N PHE A 46 -3.34 28.01 8.17
CA PHE A 46 -3.49 29.44 8.41
C PHE A 46 -2.76 30.27 7.34
N ASP A 47 -3.21 31.50 7.13
CA ASP A 47 -2.60 32.46 6.21
C ASP A 47 -1.58 33.38 6.91
N ASP A 48 -1.06 34.37 6.19
CA ASP A 48 -0.04 35.31 6.69
C ASP A 48 -0.52 36.20 7.86
N SER A 49 -1.83 36.27 8.08
CA SER A 49 -2.46 36.99 9.19
C SER A 49 -2.78 36.10 10.39
N ASP A 50 -2.27 34.86 10.39
CA ASP A 50 -2.62 33.79 11.33
C ASP A 50 -4.12 33.44 11.30
N ALA A 51 -4.84 33.81 10.22
CA ALA A 51 -6.25 33.49 10.09
C ALA A 51 -6.41 32.04 9.66
N LEU A 52 -7.16 31.29 10.47
CA LEU A 52 -7.43 29.88 10.21
C LEU A 52 -8.48 29.72 9.11
N ASP A 53 -8.27 28.72 8.26
CA ASP A 53 -9.20 28.36 7.20
C ASP A 53 -9.99 27.11 7.56
N SER A 54 -11.32 27.16 7.45
CA SER A 54 -12.21 26.01 7.65
C SER A 54 -12.77 25.46 6.35
N ASN A 55 -12.47 26.07 5.21
CA ASN A 55 -13.03 25.68 3.93
C ASN A 55 -12.34 24.43 3.40
N VAL A 56 -13.13 23.59 2.73
CA VAL A 56 -12.61 22.48 1.94
C VAL A 56 -12.52 22.92 0.49
N TYR A 57 -11.34 22.78 -0.09
CA TYR A 57 -11.10 23.05 -1.51
C TYR A 57 -10.90 21.74 -2.26
N LEU A 58 -11.61 21.59 -3.38
CA LEU A 58 -11.53 20.45 -4.27
C LEU A 58 -11.09 20.94 -5.64
N LEU A 59 -9.89 20.55 -6.08
CA LEU A 59 -9.45 20.76 -7.45
C LEU A 59 -9.88 19.55 -8.27
N ASN A 60 -10.68 19.78 -9.30
CA ASN A 60 -10.91 18.78 -10.34
C ASN A 60 -9.80 18.87 -11.39
N VAL A 61 -8.94 17.85 -11.47
CA VAL A 61 -7.76 17.85 -12.35
C VAL A 61 -8.09 17.64 -13.84
N GLU A 62 -9.28 17.12 -14.17
CA GLU A 62 -9.71 16.99 -15.58
C GLU A 62 -10.13 18.35 -16.15
N THR A 63 -10.67 19.22 -15.30
CA THR A 63 -11.19 20.55 -15.68
C THR A 63 -10.26 21.70 -15.26
N MET A 64 -9.23 21.41 -14.45
CA MET A 64 -8.33 22.40 -13.85
C MET A 64 -9.07 23.50 -13.07
N LYS A 65 -10.16 23.12 -12.39
CA LYS A 65 -11.04 24.06 -11.68
C LYS A 65 -11.11 23.73 -10.20
N TRP A 66 -10.83 24.74 -9.37
CA TRP A 66 -11.06 24.72 -7.94
C TRP A 66 -12.53 24.99 -7.61
N GLU A 67 -13.04 24.19 -6.70
CA GLU A 67 -14.34 24.35 -6.08
C GLU A 67 -14.17 24.45 -4.57
N ILE A 68 -15.01 25.27 -3.94
CA ILE A 68 -15.05 25.44 -2.50
C ILE A 68 -16.30 24.76 -1.95
N ASP A 69 -16.14 24.02 -0.85
CA ASP A 69 -17.24 23.64 0.02
C ASP A 69 -17.13 24.46 1.31
N ASP A 70 -17.90 25.56 1.33
CA ASP A 70 -17.98 26.54 2.42
C ASP A 70 -19.05 26.18 3.45
N LYS A 71 -19.73 25.04 3.29
CA LYS A 71 -20.86 24.62 4.14
C LYS A 71 -20.48 24.29 5.59
N CYS A 72 -19.19 24.33 5.92
CA CYS A 72 -18.65 23.93 7.22
C CYS A 72 -18.02 25.13 7.93
N SER A 73 -18.84 26.05 8.42
CA SER A 73 -18.37 27.09 9.33
C SER A 73 -17.93 26.47 10.67
N GLY A 74 -16.74 26.81 11.15
CA GLY A 74 -16.30 26.51 12.52
C GLY A 74 -15.40 25.29 12.74
N LEU A 75 -15.06 24.52 11.71
CA LEU A 75 -14.09 23.41 11.80
C LEU A 75 -12.70 23.86 11.35
N TYR A 76 -12.06 24.71 12.15
CA TYR A 76 -10.71 25.22 11.88
C TYR A 76 -9.63 24.24 12.37
N ARG A 77 -8.62 23.97 11.55
CA ARG A 77 -7.49 23.08 11.93
C ARG A 77 -6.21 23.43 11.19
N GLU A 78 -5.14 23.66 11.93
CA GLU A 78 -3.78 23.63 11.40
C GLU A 78 -3.00 22.42 11.94
N GLY A 79 -1.99 21.98 11.19
CA GLY A 79 -1.07 20.93 11.64
C GLY A 79 -1.76 19.58 11.85
N HIS A 80 -2.91 19.36 11.23
CA HIS A 80 -3.56 18.07 11.17
C HIS A 80 -2.89 17.18 10.12
N SER A 81 -3.14 15.88 10.17
CA SER A 81 -2.84 14.99 9.06
C SER A 81 -4.12 14.61 8.33
N ALA A 82 -4.05 14.44 7.01
CA ALA A 82 -5.14 13.97 6.20
C ALA A 82 -4.66 12.87 5.25
N ILE A 83 -5.48 11.84 5.06
CA ILE A 83 -5.14 10.72 4.18
C ILE A 83 -6.38 10.16 3.49
N TYR A 84 -6.24 9.85 2.21
CA TYR A 84 -7.31 9.23 1.44
C TYR A 84 -7.43 7.74 1.79
N ILE A 85 -8.61 7.32 2.25
CA ILE A 85 -8.88 5.94 2.71
C ILE A 85 -9.77 5.15 1.74
N GLY A 86 -10.06 5.69 0.55
CA GLY A 86 -10.87 5.01 -0.48
C GLY A 86 -12.32 5.46 -0.55
N ASN A 87 -12.99 5.15 -1.68
CA ASN A 87 -14.41 5.45 -1.92
C ASN A 87 -14.79 6.93 -1.72
N GLY A 88 -13.88 7.86 -2.07
CA GLY A 88 -14.09 9.28 -1.88
C GLY A 88 -13.88 9.78 -0.45
N ASN A 89 -13.51 8.91 0.50
CA ASN A 89 -13.32 9.27 1.90
C ASN A 89 -11.88 9.68 2.21
N ILE A 90 -11.74 10.79 2.93
CA ILE A 90 -10.47 11.30 3.47
C ILE A 90 -10.59 11.34 4.97
N LEU A 91 -9.70 10.64 5.67
CA LEU A 91 -9.61 10.68 7.12
C LEU A 91 -8.69 11.83 7.51
N VAL A 92 -9.20 12.74 8.34
CA VAL A 92 -8.48 13.85 8.94
C VAL A 92 -8.32 13.58 10.44
N PHE A 93 -7.09 13.65 10.94
CA PHE A 93 -6.78 13.43 12.34
C PHE A 93 -5.97 14.60 12.93
N GLY A 94 -6.30 14.98 14.15
CA GLY A 94 -5.56 15.99 14.92
C GLY A 94 -5.73 17.43 14.42
N GLY A 95 -4.67 18.21 14.64
CA GLY A 95 -4.70 19.67 14.52
C GLY A 95 -5.25 20.34 15.78
N LEU A 96 -5.39 21.67 15.75
CA LEU A 96 -5.91 22.50 16.87
C LEU A 96 -7.13 21.86 17.57
N PRO A 97 -7.18 21.93 18.93
CA PRO A 97 -7.27 23.22 19.62
C PRO A 97 -6.19 23.41 20.69
N PHE A 98 -5.49 24.54 20.67
CA PHE A 98 -4.91 25.03 21.91
C PHE A 98 -6.06 25.58 22.77
N GLU A 99 -6.15 25.19 24.05
CA GLU A 99 -7.18 25.73 24.98
C GLU A 99 -7.12 27.28 25.07
N ASP A 100 -5.96 27.86 24.78
CA ASP A 100 -5.70 29.29 24.80
C ASP A 100 -5.93 29.99 23.44
N GLU A 101 -6.22 29.25 22.35
CA GLU A 101 -6.36 29.76 20.97
C GLU A 101 -7.68 29.38 20.30
N ILE A 102 -8.69 28.97 21.07
CA ILE A 102 -10.07 28.87 20.57
C ILE A 102 -10.61 30.31 20.48
N PRO A 103 -10.96 30.84 19.30
CA PRO A 103 -11.51 32.20 19.20
C PRO A 103 -12.75 32.32 20.07
N SER A 104 -12.87 33.43 20.80
CA SER A 104 -14.03 33.66 21.66
C SER A 104 -15.32 33.78 20.81
N ASP A 105 -16.48 33.41 21.36
CA ASP A 105 -17.80 33.52 20.69
C ASP A 105 -18.05 34.92 20.07
N ASP A 106 -17.39 35.97 20.60
CA ASP A 106 -17.47 37.36 20.14
C ASP A 106 -16.59 37.64 18.88
N GLU A 107 -15.55 36.85 18.61
CA GLU A 107 -14.65 36.99 17.44
C GLU A 107 -15.17 36.25 16.20
N LEU A 108 -16.03 35.23 16.36
CA LEU A 108 -16.54 34.40 15.27
C LEU A 108 -17.89 34.84 14.68
N GLY A 109 -18.47 35.96 15.15
CA GLY A 109 -19.62 36.60 14.50
C GLY A 109 -20.88 35.72 14.33
N ILE A 110 -21.07 34.69 15.15
CA ILE A 110 -22.19 33.75 15.00
C ILE A 110 -23.44 34.34 15.67
N GLU A 111 -24.37 34.88 14.88
CA GLU A 111 -25.67 35.35 15.37
C GLU A 111 -26.47 34.18 15.98
N ARG A 112 -26.73 34.29 17.29
CA ARG A 112 -27.52 33.33 18.08
C ARG A 112 -29.00 33.38 17.68
N ASN A 113 -29.43 32.47 16.80
CA ASN A 113 -30.85 32.18 16.61
C ASN A 113 -31.40 31.34 17.77
N LEU A 114 -31.74 32.00 18.87
CA LEU A 114 -32.51 31.43 19.99
C LEU A 114 -33.97 31.22 19.57
N ARG A 115 -34.35 29.99 19.21
CA ARG A 115 -35.76 29.55 19.30
C ARG A 115 -35.85 28.12 19.82
N GLY A 116 -36.20 28.00 21.09
CA GLY A 116 -36.51 26.73 21.74
C GLY A 116 -36.83 26.88 23.22
N ASN A 117 -37.82 27.71 23.56
CA ASN A 117 -38.34 27.78 24.93
C ASN A 117 -39.09 26.49 25.27
N ALA A 118 -38.48 25.62 26.08
CA ALA A 118 -39.19 24.54 26.77
C ALA A 118 -39.71 25.06 28.11
N THR A 119 -41.01 25.32 28.18
CA THR A 119 -41.75 25.62 29.42
C THR A 119 -42.13 24.32 30.14
N THR A 120 -41.89 24.24 31.44
CA THR A 120 -42.50 23.22 32.31
C THR A 120 -43.42 23.87 33.35
N ALA A 121 -44.46 23.13 33.74
CA ALA A 121 -45.70 23.61 34.34
C ALA A 121 -45.64 24.00 35.84
N THR A 122 -44.48 24.44 36.36
CA THR A 122 -44.38 24.92 37.75
C THR A 122 -43.44 26.11 37.79
N GLY A 123 -44.01 27.33 37.78
CA GLY A 123 -43.29 28.61 37.66
C GLY A 123 -42.32 28.93 38.79
N ARG A 124 -41.15 28.29 38.80
CA ARG A 124 -39.97 28.69 39.59
C ARG A 124 -38.73 28.70 38.69
N PRO A 125 -37.99 29.83 38.60
CA PRO A 125 -36.72 29.85 37.90
C PRO A 125 -35.67 29.12 38.75
N THR A 126 -35.21 27.96 38.29
CA THR A 126 -33.98 27.34 38.81
C THR A 126 -32.80 27.97 38.08
N SER A 127 -31.93 28.64 38.82
CA SER A 127 -30.61 29.05 38.33
C SER A 127 -29.81 27.81 37.96
N ILE A 128 -29.82 27.43 36.68
CA ILE A 128 -28.77 26.58 36.13
C ILE A 128 -27.60 27.53 35.93
N THR A 129 -26.61 27.43 36.83
CA THR A 129 -25.27 27.95 36.60
C THR A 129 -24.76 27.34 35.30
N ALA A 130 -24.88 28.07 34.21
CA ALA A 130 -24.33 27.72 32.91
C ALA A 130 -22.79 27.84 33.00
N SER A 131 -22.14 26.79 33.48
CA SER A 131 -20.74 26.52 33.13
C SER A 131 -20.73 25.95 31.71
N THR A 132 -20.90 26.81 30.71
CA THR A 132 -20.75 26.43 29.31
C THR A 132 -19.37 26.88 28.84
N SER A 133 -18.32 26.27 29.41
CA SER A 133 -17.11 26.05 28.62
C SER A 133 -17.54 25.18 27.44
N GLN A 134 -17.39 25.65 26.20
CA GLN A 134 -17.56 24.79 25.04
C GLN A 134 -16.53 23.65 25.18
N ASN A 135 -16.96 22.51 25.73
CA ASN A 135 -16.12 21.33 25.83
C ASN A 135 -15.76 20.89 24.41
N PHE A 136 -14.48 20.94 24.06
CA PHE A 136 -13.96 20.33 22.85
C PHE A 136 -14.48 18.90 22.76
N ARG A 137 -15.34 18.62 21.78
CA ARG A 137 -15.87 17.28 21.61
C ARG A 137 -14.79 16.39 20.99
N ARG A 138 -14.61 15.20 21.54
CA ARG A 138 -13.58 14.24 21.07
C ARG A 138 -13.85 13.70 19.66
N ASP A 139 -15.09 13.77 19.19
CA ASP A 139 -15.48 13.47 17.79
C ASP A 139 -14.77 14.41 16.79
N ASN A 140 -14.42 15.63 17.20
CA ASN A 140 -13.62 16.54 16.40
C ASN A 140 -12.16 16.09 16.30
N LEU A 141 -11.64 15.10 17.03
CA LEU A 141 -10.23 14.72 16.88
C LEU A 141 -9.97 13.95 15.58
N MET A 142 -10.98 13.26 15.08
CA MET A 142 -10.87 12.37 13.93
C MET A 142 -12.14 12.49 13.10
N MET A 143 -12.04 12.92 11.85
CA MET A 143 -13.20 13.13 10.98
C MET A 143 -12.97 12.50 9.62
N ILE A 144 -14.05 12.13 8.94
CA ILE A 144 -14.00 11.63 7.57
C ILE A 144 -14.74 12.62 6.68
N TYR A 145 -14.08 13.15 5.66
CA TYR A 145 -14.73 13.94 4.62
C TYR A 145 -14.95 13.08 3.38
N ASN A 146 -16.17 13.04 2.86
CA ASN A 146 -16.46 12.41 1.58
C ASN A 146 -16.52 13.46 0.46
N VAL A 147 -15.68 13.32 -0.57
CA VAL A 147 -15.58 14.29 -1.68
C VAL A 147 -16.77 14.28 -2.63
N PHE A 148 -17.51 13.17 -2.72
CA PHE A 148 -18.67 13.07 -3.59
C PHE A 148 -19.91 13.63 -2.91
N ASP A 149 -20.13 13.23 -1.65
CA ASP A 149 -21.26 13.69 -0.85
C ASP A 149 -21.07 15.10 -0.29
N ARG A 150 -19.82 15.60 -0.29
CA ARG A 150 -19.40 16.89 0.31
C ARG A 150 -19.90 17.00 1.74
N LYS A 151 -19.49 16.00 2.52
CA LYS A 151 -20.03 15.79 3.86
C LYS A 151 -18.96 15.26 4.79
N TRP A 152 -18.92 15.86 5.97
CA TRP A 152 -18.17 15.34 7.11
C TRP A 152 -18.97 14.28 7.86
N ILE A 153 -18.27 13.23 8.26
CA ILE A 153 -18.76 12.09 9.01
C ILE A 153 -17.85 11.98 10.24
N GLY A 154 -18.44 12.06 11.43
CA GLY A 154 -17.72 11.82 12.68
C GLY A 154 -17.29 10.35 12.80
N PRO A 155 -16.30 10.05 13.66
CA PRO A 155 -15.87 8.69 13.88
C PRO A 155 -16.96 7.96 14.70
N PRO A 156 -17.07 6.62 14.61
CA PRO A 156 -17.90 5.87 15.54
C PRO A 156 -17.42 6.09 16.99
N ASP A 157 -18.35 6.14 17.95
CA ASP A 157 -18.00 6.44 19.36
C ASP A 157 -16.92 5.49 19.93
N PHE A 158 -16.98 4.20 19.57
CA PHE A 158 -16.02 3.19 20.02
C PHE A 158 -14.60 3.42 19.48
N ALA A 159 -14.46 4.10 18.34
CA ALA A 159 -13.17 4.40 17.75
C ALA A 159 -12.37 5.41 18.60
N LEU A 160 -13.01 6.13 19.52
CA LEU A 160 -12.36 7.14 20.35
C LEU A 160 -11.84 6.61 21.70
N GLU A 161 -12.14 5.37 22.08
CA GLU A 161 -11.77 4.83 23.40
C GLU A 161 -10.24 4.71 23.57
N ASN A 162 -9.54 4.27 22.54
CA ASN A 162 -8.08 4.08 22.52
C ASN A 162 -7.36 5.04 21.56
N ALA A 163 -8.03 6.12 21.16
CA ALA A 163 -7.45 7.08 20.21
C ALA A 163 -6.21 7.79 20.79
N PRO A 164 -5.24 8.16 19.94
CA PRO A 164 -4.11 8.96 20.36
C PRO A 164 -4.59 10.27 20.99
N THR A 165 -3.76 10.84 21.86
CA THR A 165 -4.03 12.16 22.44
C THR A 165 -4.15 13.24 21.36
N PRO A 166 -4.93 14.33 21.61
CA PRO A 166 -4.94 15.49 20.73
C PRO A 166 -3.53 16.01 20.44
N ARG A 167 -3.23 16.19 19.16
CA ARG A 167 -1.88 16.52 18.68
C ARG A 167 -1.91 17.27 17.36
N SER A 168 -0.97 18.17 17.18
CA SER A 168 -0.68 18.84 15.91
C SER A 168 0.72 18.48 15.40
N ARG A 169 1.00 18.77 14.13
CA ARG A 169 2.33 18.62 13.50
C ARG A 169 2.90 17.19 13.59
N HIS A 170 2.02 16.20 13.67
CA HIS A 170 2.35 14.77 13.63
C HIS A 170 2.40 14.30 12.18
N ALA A 171 2.93 13.10 11.97
CA ALA A 171 2.91 12.45 10.65
C ALA A 171 1.97 11.25 10.64
N CYS A 172 1.38 10.96 9.48
CA CYS A 172 0.58 9.76 9.26
C CYS A 172 0.94 9.06 7.94
N CYS A 173 0.73 7.74 7.87
CA CYS A 173 0.80 7.00 6.62
C CYS A 173 -0.08 5.73 6.66
N LEU A 174 -0.58 5.29 5.52
CA LEU A 174 -1.26 4.00 5.39
C LEU A 174 -0.28 2.84 5.33
N SER A 175 -0.72 1.65 5.70
CA SER A 175 -0.05 0.38 5.41
C SER A 175 0.01 0.11 3.90
N GLN A 176 0.91 -0.78 3.48
CA GLN A 176 1.14 -1.07 2.06
C GLN A 176 -0.11 -1.68 1.36
N ASP A 177 -0.94 -2.39 2.12
CA ASP A 177 -2.25 -2.92 1.70
C ASP A 177 -3.41 -1.94 1.94
N GLY A 178 -3.16 -0.77 2.55
CA GLY A 178 -4.16 0.24 2.86
C GLY A 178 -5.13 -0.14 3.98
N SER A 179 -4.89 -1.23 4.73
CA SER A 179 -5.79 -1.71 5.78
C SER A 179 -5.62 -1.01 7.13
N LYS A 180 -4.47 -0.36 7.36
CA LYS A 180 -4.12 0.28 8.63
C LYS A 180 -3.55 1.68 8.40
N LEU A 181 -3.85 2.59 9.32
CA LEU A 181 -3.28 3.93 9.38
C LEU A 181 -2.32 4.01 10.57
N TYR A 182 -1.10 4.49 10.35
CA TYR A 182 -0.13 4.76 11.40
C TYR A 182 -0.05 6.26 11.67
N ILE A 183 0.11 6.63 12.93
CA ILE A 183 0.36 8.02 13.37
C ILE A 183 1.56 8.04 14.32
N SER A 184 2.50 8.95 14.08
CA SER A 184 3.72 9.08 14.86
C SER A 184 3.97 10.51 15.31
N GLY A 185 4.34 10.66 16.58
CA GLY A 185 4.82 11.91 17.16
C GLY A 185 3.83 13.07 17.10
N GLY A 186 4.36 14.26 16.82
CA GLY A 186 3.65 15.54 16.87
C GLY A 186 3.88 16.30 18.16
N MET A 187 3.03 17.28 18.41
CA MET A 187 3.11 18.19 19.55
C MET A 187 1.83 18.14 20.37
N MET A 188 1.98 18.12 21.68
CA MET A 188 0.89 18.33 22.64
C MET A 188 1.35 19.31 23.71
N LYS A 189 0.66 20.46 23.87
CA LYS A 189 1.01 21.52 24.84
C LYS A 189 2.51 21.87 24.79
N SER A 190 3.01 22.11 23.58
CA SER A 190 4.41 22.41 23.28
C SER A 190 5.43 21.31 23.62
N LYS A 191 4.98 20.06 23.86
CA LYS A 191 5.85 18.91 24.07
C LYS A 191 5.88 18.01 22.84
N PRO A 192 7.07 17.75 22.27
CA PRO A 192 7.27 16.73 21.25
C PRO A 192 6.91 15.33 21.76
N LEU A 193 6.11 14.60 20.98
CA LEU A 193 5.65 13.24 21.27
C LEU A 193 6.53 12.21 20.57
N ASP A 194 6.69 11.03 21.18
CA ASP A 194 7.56 9.93 20.76
C ASP A 194 6.84 8.59 20.60
N ASP A 195 5.51 8.65 20.48
CA ASP A 195 4.62 7.51 20.37
C ASP A 195 4.27 7.17 18.91
N LEU A 196 4.04 5.89 18.66
CA LEU A 196 3.52 5.36 17.41
C LEU A 196 2.20 4.62 17.68
N TYR A 197 1.15 5.02 16.97
CA TYR A 197 -0.18 4.41 17.01
C TYR A 197 -0.54 3.77 15.68
N CYS A 198 -1.43 2.78 15.74
CA CYS A 198 -1.98 2.10 14.58
C CYS A 198 -3.50 2.04 14.70
N TYR A 199 -4.20 2.60 13.73
CA TYR A 199 -5.64 2.49 13.53
C TYR A 199 -5.95 1.44 12.47
N ASP A 200 -6.72 0.43 12.82
CA ASP A 200 -7.18 -0.59 11.89
C ASP A 200 -8.46 -0.09 11.19
N LEU A 201 -8.41 0.13 9.87
CA LEU A 201 -9.50 0.73 9.11
C LEU A 201 -10.70 -0.20 8.91
N ALA A 202 -10.50 -1.52 9.06
CA ALA A 202 -11.56 -2.51 8.93
C ALA A 202 -12.39 -2.62 10.22
N SER A 203 -11.71 -2.67 11.37
CA SER A 203 -12.37 -2.77 12.68
C SER A 203 -12.71 -1.41 13.28
N GLY A 204 -12.04 -0.34 12.86
CA GLY A 204 -12.19 1.00 13.43
C GLY A 204 -11.57 1.15 14.82
N VAL A 205 -10.55 0.35 15.15
CA VAL A 205 -9.95 0.30 16.50
C VAL A 205 -8.49 0.77 16.47
N TRP A 206 -8.12 1.60 17.45
CA TRP A 206 -6.74 2.01 17.70
C TRP A 206 -5.97 1.00 18.57
N THR A 207 -4.69 0.86 18.26
CA THR A 207 -3.71 0.06 19.01
C THR A 207 -2.44 0.88 19.23
N GLY A 208 -1.78 0.68 20.37
CA GLY A 208 -0.61 1.44 20.80
C GLY A 208 -0.73 1.93 22.25
N PRO A 209 0.16 2.85 22.70
CA PRO A 209 1.32 3.35 21.96
C PRO A 209 2.46 2.34 21.90
N VAL A 210 3.17 2.30 20.78
CA VAL A 210 4.53 1.73 20.69
C VAL A 210 5.52 2.87 20.91
N GLN A 211 6.52 2.65 21.76
CA GLN A 211 7.61 3.62 21.93
C GLN A 211 8.42 3.74 20.64
N PHE A 212 8.53 4.96 20.11
CA PHE A 212 9.29 5.24 18.91
C PHE A 212 10.28 6.40 19.13
N VAL A 213 10.24 7.46 18.31
CA VAL A 213 11.18 8.58 18.38
C VAL A 213 10.44 9.90 18.47
N SER A 214 10.88 10.75 19.40
CA SER A 214 10.31 12.08 19.62
C SER A 214 10.52 12.97 18.39
N ARG A 215 9.43 13.39 17.75
CA ARG A 215 9.51 14.16 16.50
C ARG A 215 8.21 14.88 16.15
N PHE A 216 8.33 16.08 15.58
CA PHE A 216 7.21 16.82 14.95
C PHE A 216 7.68 17.45 13.62
N ASP A 217 6.73 17.91 12.79
CA ASP A 217 7.02 18.46 11.44
C ASP A 217 7.80 17.51 10.53
N HIS A 218 7.63 16.21 10.73
CA HIS A 218 8.28 15.18 9.95
C HIS A 218 7.32 14.55 8.95
N THR A 219 7.86 13.83 7.99
CA THR A 219 7.09 12.97 7.09
C THR A 219 7.28 11.52 7.50
N MET A 220 6.23 10.72 7.35
CA MET A 220 6.25 9.29 7.60
C MET A 220 5.83 8.52 6.35
N MET A 221 6.54 7.42 6.06
CA MET A 221 6.20 6.52 4.95
C MET A 221 6.39 5.07 5.38
N ILE A 222 5.64 4.15 4.77
CA ILE A 222 5.82 2.71 4.99
C ILE A 222 6.41 2.06 3.75
N TYR A 223 7.38 1.17 3.95
CA TYR A 223 7.93 0.33 2.89
C TYR A 223 8.56 -0.93 3.48
N ASN A 224 8.30 -2.10 2.87
CA ASN A 224 8.86 -3.41 3.27
C ASN A 224 8.82 -3.68 4.80
N ASP A 225 7.63 -3.59 5.39
CA ASP A 225 7.40 -3.78 6.84
C ASP A 225 8.25 -2.88 7.75
N ARG A 226 8.55 -1.67 7.27
CA ARG A 226 9.22 -0.63 8.03
C ARG A 226 8.50 0.70 7.85
N ILE A 227 8.35 1.40 8.96
CA ILE A 227 8.01 2.83 8.95
C ILE A 227 9.31 3.61 8.87
N PHE A 228 9.41 4.55 7.95
CA PHE A 228 10.51 5.51 7.81
C PHE A 228 10.04 6.91 8.18
N LEU A 229 10.83 7.62 8.98
CA LEU A 229 10.65 9.04 9.29
C LEU A 229 11.71 9.87 8.59
N PHE A 230 11.28 10.94 7.92
CA PHE A 230 12.13 11.87 7.20
C PHE A 230 12.01 13.27 7.79
N GLY A 231 13.16 13.94 7.98
CA GLY A 231 13.21 15.32 8.46
C GLY A 231 12.57 15.53 9.83
N GLY A 232 11.99 16.72 10.01
CA GLY A 232 11.35 17.17 11.25
C GLY A 232 12.31 17.68 12.31
N ILE A 233 11.73 17.97 13.47
CA ILE A 233 12.41 18.54 14.64
C ILE A 233 12.28 17.56 15.80
N ASP A 234 13.39 17.32 16.50
CA ASP A 234 13.45 16.42 17.66
C ASP A 234 13.05 17.11 18.98
N LYS A 235 13.10 16.36 20.07
CA LYS A 235 12.81 16.86 21.43
C LYS A 235 13.72 17.99 21.90
N ASP A 236 14.92 18.09 21.33
CA ASP A 236 15.95 19.05 21.66
C ASP A 236 15.89 20.28 20.72
N MET A 237 14.82 20.36 19.91
CA MET A 237 14.55 21.41 18.93
C MET A 237 15.57 21.47 17.77
N ASN A 238 16.24 20.36 17.46
CA ASN A 238 17.17 20.27 16.34
C ASN A 238 16.49 19.70 15.09
N HIS A 239 16.84 20.25 13.93
CA HIS A 239 16.46 19.67 12.65
C HIS A 239 17.15 18.33 12.43
N VAL A 240 16.36 17.28 12.21
CA VAL A 240 16.88 15.93 12.03
C VAL A 240 17.28 15.71 10.57
N LYS A 241 18.53 15.30 10.36
CA LYS A 241 19.11 15.02 9.03
C LYS A 241 19.16 13.54 8.66
N SER A 242 18.98 12.66 9.64
CA SER A 242 18.96 11.22 9.44
C SER A 242 17.56 10.68 9.18
N VAL A 243 17.50 9.56 8.48
CA VAL A 243 16.27 8.77 8.32
C VAL A 243 16.22 7.76 9.44
N ILE A 244 15.15 7.79 10.22
CA ILE A 244 14.90 6.79 11.25
C ILE A 244 13.89 5.80 10.72
N TYR A 245 14.04 4.52 11.03
CA TYR A 245 13.01 3.54 10.74
C TYR A 245 12.65 2.66 11.93
N TYR A 246 11.41 2.21 11.98
CA TYR A 246 10.92 1.16 12.87
C TYR A 246 10.58 -0.07 12.05
N SER A 247 11.16 -1.23 12.39
CA SER A 247 10.82 -2.50 11.72
C SER A 247 9.76 -3.27 12.49
N PHE A 248 8.64 -3.61 11.84
CA PHE A 248 7.60 -4.44 12.45
C PHE A 248 8.09 -5.87 12.74
N LYS A 249 8.99 -6.39 11.89
CA LYS A 249 9.51 -7.76 11.99
C LYS A 249 10.40 -7.95 13.21
N THR A 250 11.35 -7.04 13.44
CA THR A 250 12.30 -7.14 14.55
C THR A 250 11.87 -6.33 15.77
N LYS A 251 10.89 -5.42 15.64
CA LYS A 251 10.48 -4.45 16.66
C LYS A 251 11.64 -3.56 17.13
N THR A 252 12.54 -3.24 16.21
CA THR A 252 13.71 -2.40 16.49
C THR A 252 13.65 -1.10 15.72
N ILE A 253 14.28 -0.07 16.30
CA ILE A 253 14.51 1.22 15.67
C ILE A 253 15.91 1.22 15.08
N GLY A 254 16.05 1.68 13.84
CA GLY A 254 17.34 1.90 13.18
C GLY A 254 17.47 3.33 12.68
N GLU A 255 18.70 3.77 12.51
CA GLU A 255 19.04 5.09 11.97
C GLU A 255 19.92 4.94 10.74
N ILE A 256 19.64 5.77 9.74
CA ILE A 256 20.36 5.85 8.47
C ILE A 256 20.81 7.28 8.31
N SER A 257 22.11 7.50 8.38
CA SER A 257 22.70 8.79 8.05
C SER A 257 22.65 8.96 6.54
N ILE A 258 21.87 9.93 6.06
CA ILE A 258 21.94 10.35 4.67
C ILE A 258 23.29 11.07 4.52
N PHE A 259 24.22 10.49 3.76
CA PHE A 259 25.46 11.19 3.40
C PHE A 259 25.15 12.46 2.59
N PRO A 260 26.00 13.50 2.65
CA PRO A 260 25.77 14.80 1.99
C PRO A 260 25.73 14.76 0.44
N ARG A 261 25.60 13.60 -0.20
CA ARG A 261 25.27 13.51 -1.64
C ARG A 261 23.90 14.13 -1.97
N LEU A 262 22.95 14.11 -1.02
CA LEU A 262 21.70 14.87 -1.11
C LEU A 262 21.87 16.36 -0.75
N ASP A 263 22.98 16.72 -0.10
CA ASP A 263 23.42 18.11 0.10
C ASP A 263 24.34 18.57 -1.05
N TYR A 264 24.25 17.99 -2.26
CA TYR A 264 24.88 18.54 -3.48
C TYR A 264 24.11 19.80 -3.93
N ILE A 265 24.00 20.75 -3.00
CA ILE A 265 23.89 22.17 -3.27
C ILE A 265 25.12 22.49 -4.10
N ASP A 266 24.90 23.05 -5.28
CA ASP A 266 25.95 23.39 -6.22
C ASP A 266 26.84 24.51 -5.64
N LEU A 267 27.80 24.13 -4.79
CA LEU A 267 28.89 24.98 -4.29
C LEU A 267 29.99 25.17 -5.36
N ARG A 268 29.80 24.69 -6.60
CA ARG A 268 30.80 24.76 -7.67
C ARG A 268 30.67 25.94 -8.62
N ASN A 269 29.77 26.88 -8.38
CA ASN A 269 29.86 28.22 -8.97
C ASN A 269 30.58 29.19 -8.02
N GLN A 270 31.78 28.82 -7.56
CA GLN A 270 32.82 29.81 -7.31
C GLN A 270 33.58 29.97 -8.62
N GLU A 271 33.12 30.89 -9.46
CA GLU A 271 33.86 31.63 -10.50
C GLU A 271 32.91 32.25 -11.54
N ASP A 272 31.80 32.86 -11.11
CA ASP A 272 31.17 33.92 -11.92
C ASP A 272 31.26 35.23 -11.13
N GLU A 273 32.20 36.05 -11.58
CA GLU A 273 32.36 37.45 -11.18
C GLU A 273 31.05 38.20 -11.41
N LEU A 274 30.38 38.58 -10.31
CA LEU A 274 29.61 39.82 -10.08
C LEU A 274 28.53 39.57 -9.01
N GLY A 275 28.91 39.75 -7.74
CA GLY A 275 28.04 40.05 -6.59
C GLY A 275 26.68 39.35 -6.50
N GLY A 276 26.64 38.20 -5.81
CA GLY A 276 25.41 37.57 -5.32
C GLY A 276 25.76 36.48 -4.31
N GLY A 277 25.22 36.58 -3.09
CA GLY A 277 25.64 35.79 -1.92
C GLY A 277 25.47 34.28 -2.04
N SER A 278 26.25 33.56 -1.23
CA SER A 278 26.05 32.16 -0.86
C SER A 278 24.55 31.86 -0.66
N LEU A 279 23.95 30.98 -1.47
CA LEU A 279 22.57 30.54 -1.26
C LEU A 279 22.46 29.81 0.07
N ASP A 280 21.71 30.38 1.02
CA ASP A 280 21.48 29.77 2.32
C ASP A 280 20.47 28.62 2.21
N ILE A 281 20.78 27.49 2.86
CA ILE A 281 19.94 26.29 2.87
C ILE A 281 18.67 26.53 3.71
N SER A 282 18.69 27.55 4.58
CA SER A 282 17.57 27.97 5.43
C SER A 282 16.33 28.42 4.66
N ASP A 283 16.49 28.75 3.38
CA ASP A 283 15.45 29.38 2.57
C ASP A 283 14.59 28.40 1.77
N ARG A 284 14.68 27.09 2.08
CA ARG A 284 13.88 26.07 1.40
C ARG A 284 13.20 25.08 2.34
N ASP A 285 11.91 24.86 2.09
CA ASP A 285 11.11 23.81 2.72
C ASP A 285 11.30 22.49 1.97
N ARG A 286 11.53 21.41 2.73
CA ARG A 286 11.70 20.05 2.19
C ARG A 286 10.42 19.26 2.39
N ILE A 287 9.83 18.83 1.29
CA ILE A 287 8.66 17.97 1.27
C ILE A 287 9.10 16.57 0.85
N TYR A 288 8.79 15.58 1.68
CA TYR A 288 9.00 14.17 1.37
C TYR A 288 7.68 13.53 0.96
N ILE A 289 7.64 12.84 -0.17
CA ILE A 289 6.42 12.21 -0.70
C ILE A 289 6.73 10.91 -1.42
N ASN A 290 5.77 10.00 -1.49
CA ASN A 290 5.90 8.78 -2.30
C ASN A 290 5.89 9.12 -3.79
N SER A 291 6.66 8.40 -4.60
CA SER A 291 6.64 8.58 -6.05
C SER A 291 5.33 8.16 -6.76
N GLY A 292 4.41 7.48 -6.08
CA GLY A 292 3.13 7.03 -6.65
C GLY A 292 3.25 5.82 -7.59
N ILE A 293 4.36 5.72 -8.35
CA ILE A 293 4.64 4.61 -9.28
C ILE A 293 5.48 3.52 -8.62
N ASN A 294 6.42 3.92 -7.76
CA ASN A 294 7.33 3.01 -7.06
C ASN A 294 7.39 3.34 -5.56
N PRO A 295 6.81 2.50 -4.68
CA PRO A 295 6.74 2.77 -3.25
C PRO A 295 8.11 2.68 -2.56
N ALA A 296 9.14 2.12 -3.22
CA ALA A 296 10.51 2.16 -2.73
C ALA A 296 11.14 3.56 -2.84
N LEU A 297 10.58 4.46 -3.65
CA LEU A 297 11.16 5.79 -3.86
C LEU A 297 10.45 6.84 -3.02
N CYS A 298 11.22 7.49 -2.15
CA CYS A 298 10.84 8.71 -1.45
C CYS A 298 11.36 9.91 -2.26
N LEU A 299 10.45 10.68 -2.86
CA LEU A 299 10.79 11.94 -3.49
C LEU A 299 11.04 12.99 -2.42
N MET A 300 12.10 13.77 -2.61
CA MET A 300 12.40 14.98 -1.86
C MET A 300 12.23 16.17 -2.81
N VAL A 301 11.25 17.01 -2.52
CA VAL A 301 10.95 18.25 -3.24
C VAL A 301 11.34 19.42 -2.36
N CYS A 302 12.29 20.24 -2.82
CA CYS A 302 12.71 21.44 -2.12
C CYS A 302 12.03 22.66 -2.75
N LEU A 303 11.17 23.32 -1.99
CA LEU A 303 10.43 24.51 -2.39
C LEU A 303 10.98 25.76 -1.69
N PRO A 304 10.86 26.96 -2.26
CA PRO A 304 11.20 28.20 -1.58
C PRO A 304 10.37 28.38 -0.30
N THR A 305 11.01 28.78 0.80
CA THR A 305 10.28 29.16 2.02
C THR A 305 9.39 30.36 1.76
N TRP A 306 8.45 30.58 2.66
CA TRP A 306 7.45 31.64 2.53
C TRP A 306 8.07 33.03 2.29
N ASN A 307 9.20 33.33 2.96
CA ASN A 307 9.97 34.59 2.89
C ASN A 307 11.08 34.63 1.83
N SER A 308 11.36 33.52 1.14
CA SER A 308 12.49 33.48 0.22
C SER A 308 12.19 34.24 -1.06
N THR A 309 13.17 35.04 -1.50
CA THR A 309 13.18 35.64 -2.84
C THR A 309 13.75 34.67 -3.90
N SER A 310 14.10 33.44 -3.51
CA SER A 310 14.66 32.45 -4.43
C SER A 310 13.54 31.76 -5.22
N SER A 311 13.55 31.91 -6.54
CA SER A 311 12.65 31.18 -7.42
C SER A 311 13.31 29.89 -7.91
N GLY A 312 12.70 28.74 -7.65
CA GLY A 312 13.18 27.47 -8.16
C GLY A 312 12.80 26.27 -7.32
N VAL A 313 12.72 25.11 -7.97
CA VAL A 313 12.39 23.83 -7.36
C VAL A 313 13.54 22.86 -7.61
N ASP A 314 13.89 22.11 -6.58
CA ASP A 314 14.76 20.95 -6.69
C ASP A 314 13.93 19.69 -6.41
N ILE A 315 14.11 18.66 -7.23
CA ILE A 315 13.43 17.39 -7.09
C ILE A 315 14.48 16.30 -7.18
N SER A 316 14.54 15.48 -6.13
CA SER A 316 15.38 14.29 -6.05
C SER A 316 14.58 13.13 -5.48
N TYR A 317 15.13 11.93 -5.52
CA TYR A 317 14.56 10.79 -4.81
C TYR A 317 15.64 10.03 -4.03
N LEU A 318 15.20 9.37 -2.96
CA LEU A 318 15.94 8.36 -2.21
C LEU A 318 15.26 7.01 -2.39
N ASN A 319 16.02 6.00 -2.80
CA ASN A 319 15.56 4.62 -2.90
C ASN A 319 15.70 3.93 -1.54
N LEU A 320 14.61 3.39 -1.00
CA LEU A 320 14.57 2.77 0.33
C LEU A 320 15.07 1.32 0.35
N ASP A 321 15.34 0.72 -0.81
CA ASP A 321 15.93 -0.62 -0.91
C ASP A 321 17.45 -0.61 -0.68
N ASP A 322 18.16 0.33 -1.31
CA ASP A 322 19.63 0.42 -1.34
C ASP A 322 20.16 1.73 -0.74
N PHE A 323 19.27 2.69 -0.42
CA PHE A 323 19.59 4.02 0.07
C PHE A 323 20.39 4.88 -0.91
N ASP A 324 20.32 4.56 -2.21
CA ASP A 324 20.86 5.42 -3.26
C ASP A 324 19.93 6.60 -3.53
N SER A 325 20.54 7.74 -3.86
CA SER A 325 19.84 8.99 -4.14
C SER A 325 20.16 9.52 -5.53
N GLN A 326 19.18 10.10 -6.20
CA GLN A 326 19.36 10.72 -7.51
C GLN A 326 18.56 12.03 -7.64
N THR A 327 19.18 13.06 -8.21
CA THR A 327 18.51 14.30 -8.60
C THR A 327 17.78 14.11 -9.93
N LEU A 328 16.48 14.44 -9.95
CA LEU A 328 15.66 14.46 -11.16
C LEU A 328 15.72 15.84 -11.82
N PHE A 329 15.50 16.89 -11.02
CA PHE A 329 15.50 18.27 -11.49
C PHE A 329 16.28 19.17 -10.56
N ASN A 330 17.10 20.02 -11.14
CA ASN A 330 17.59 21.22 -10.48
C ASN A 330 16.94 22.47 -11.11
N PRO A 331 16.97 23.63 -10.44
CA PRO A 331 16.35 24.85 -10.95
C PRO A 331 16.82 25.25 -12.35
N HIS A 332 18.09 24.98 -12.68
CA HIS A 332 18.68 25.33 -13.97
C HIS A 332 18.12 24.47 -15.11
N ASN A 333 18.14 23.15 -14.97
CA ASN A 333 17.65 22.21 -15.98
C ASN A 333 16.16 22.40 -16.26
N LEU A 334 15.37 22.69 -15.21
CA LEU A 334 13.94 22.95 -15.35
C LEU A 334 13.68 24.25 -16.11
N ARG A 335 14.41 25.34 -15.79
CA ARG A 335 14.33 26.60 -16.56
C ARG A 335 14.74 26.41 -18.02
N GLU A 336 15.83 25.69 -18.29
CA GLU A 336 16.29 25.42 -19.65
C GLU A 336 15.29 24.58 -20.46
N TYR A 337 14.59 23.64 -19.83
CA TYR A 337 13.50 22.90 -20.49
C TYR A 337 12.39 23.85 -20.98
N PHE A 338 11.88 24.71 -20.11
CA PHE A 338 10.77 25.62 -20.45
C PHE A 338 11.17 26.71 -21.45
N LYS A 339 12.42 27.19 -21.40
CA LYS A 339 12.96 28.09 -22.44
C LYS A 339 12.94 27.44 -23.82
N ARG A 340 13.30 26.16 -23.93
CA ARG A 340 13.31 25.42 -25.20
C ARG A 340 11.90 25.11 -25.69
N SER A 341 10.96 24.81 -24.79
CA SER A 341 9.57 24.50 -25.15
C SER A 341 8.74 25.73 -25.52
N HIS A 342 9.28 26.96 -25.42
CA HIS A 342 8.58 28.23 -25.65
C HIS A 342 7.30 28.38 -24.80
N GLN A 343 7.28 27.74 -23.63
CA GLN A 343 6.20 27.84 -22.65
C GLN A 343 6.49 28.98 -21.66
N GLN A 344 5.52 29.27 -20.78
CA GLN A 344 5.64 30.29 -19.74
C GLN A 344 6.93 30.11 -18.93
N ASP A 345 7.68 31.21 -18.73
CA ASP A 345 8.95 31.16 -18.01
C ASP A 345 8.72 30.81 -16.54
N ILE A 346 9.19 29.63 -16.14
CA ILE A 346 9.09 29.14 -14.77
C ILE A 346 9.85 30.01 -13.77
N GLY A 347 10.77 30.87 -14.25
CA GLY A 347 11.45 31.87 -13.41
C GLY A 347 10.51 32.92 -12.82
N VAL A 348 9.28 33.05 -13.33
CA VAL A 348 8.24 33.99 -12.86
C VAL A 348 7.22 33.29 -11.95
N LEU A 349 7.37 32.00 -11.65
CA LEU A 349 6.45 31.24 -10.81
C LEU A 349 7.15 30.79 -9.51
N THR A 350 6.45 30.94 -8.39
CA THR A 350 6.86 30.39 -7.09
C THR A 350 5.95 29.22 -6.72
N TRP A 351 6.56 28.08 -6.39
CA TRP A 351 5.84 26.86 -6.01
C TRP A 351 5.79 26.73 -4.48
N ARG A 352 4.62 26.35 -3.94
CA ARG A 352 4.32 26.38 -2.50
C ARG A 352 3.92 25.05 -1.90
N CYS A 353 3.23 24.19 -2.65
CA CYS A 353 2.91 22.84 -2.17
C CYS A 353 3.08 21.80 -3.28
N ALA A 354 3.23 20.54 -2.85
CA ALA A 354 3.49 19.42 -3.73
C ALA A 354 2.67 18.20 -3.30
N CYS A 355 2.15 17.45 -4.28
CA CYS A 355 1.59 16.12 -4.02
C CYS A 355 1.81 15.21 -5.24
N VAL A 356 1.75 13.90 -5.02
CA VAL A 356 1.85 12.92 -6.11
C VAL A 356 0.56 12.15 -6.23
N ASN A 357 -0.02 12.14 -7.42
CA ASN A 357 -1.23 11.39 -7.69
C ASN A 357 -0.94 9.88 -7.84
N GLN A 358 -2.00 9.08 -7.96
CA GLN A 358 -1.89 7.62 -8.06
C GLN A 358 -1.22 7.11 -9.35
N GLU A 359 -1.16 7.94 -10.38
CA GLU A 359 -0.54 7.62 -11.67
C GLU A 359 0.95 7.95 -11.65
N GLY A 360 1.45 8.58 -10.58
CA GLY A 360 2.82 9.05 -10.50
C GLY A 360 3.06 10.40 -11.12
N LYS A 361 2.03 11.22 -11.28
CA LYS A 361 2.21 12.61 -11.65
C LYS A 361 2.48 13.42 -10.41
N LEU A 362 3.63 14.09 -10.38
CA LEU A 362 3.97 15.08 -9.38
C LEU A 362 3.31 16.41 -9.75
N TYR A 363 2.50 16.91 -8.84
CA TYR A 363 1.82 18.19 -8.91
C TYR A 363 2.50 19.19 -8.00
N LEU A 364 2.92 20.31 -8.57
CA LEU A 364 3.41 21.47 -7.83
C LEU A 364 2.39 22.60 -8.01
N PHE A 365 1.91 23.15 -6.90
CA PHE A 365 0.98 24.28 -6.93
C PHE A 365 1.72 25.55 -6.57
N GLY A 366 1.45 26.61 -7.31
CA GLY A 366 2.20 27.84 -7.20
C GLY A 366 1.41 29.06 -7.63
N LYS A 367 2.10 30.19 -7.60
CA LYS A 367 1.59 31.51 -7.97
C LYS A 367 2.57 32.22 -8.90
N GLN A 368 2.10 33.30 -9.52
CA GLN A 368 2.98 34.20 -10.25
C GLN A 368 3.72 35.15 -9.29
N GLU A 369 5.02 35.33 -9.51
CA GLU A 369 5.82 36.37 -8.85
C GLU A 369 5.38 37.73 -9.37
N ARG A 370 4.97 38.61 -8.44
CA ARG A 370 4.81 40.02 -8.74
C ARG A 370 6.18 40.69 -8.71
N PRO A 371 6.55 41.54 -9.68
CA PRO A 371 7.77 42.31 -9.59
C PRO A 371 7.71 43.18 -8.34
N VAL A 372 8.70 43.03 -7.46
CA VAL A 372 8.87 43.91 -6.30
C VAL A 372 9.08 45.32 -6.84
N THR A 373 8.07 46.18 -6.77
CA THR A 373 8.29 47.62 -6.93
C THR A 373 9.26 48.04 -5.85
N GLN A 374 10.51 48.34 -6.23
CA GLN A 374 11.50 48.93 -5.35
C GLN A 374 10.85 50.10 -4.61
N GLY A 375 10.85 50.03 -3.28
CA GLY A 375 10.29 51.06 -2.44
C GLY A 375 10.84 52.43 -2.84
N SER A 376 9.93 53.37 -3.07
CA SER A 376 10.24 54.77 -2.82
C SER A 376 10.82 54.86 -1.42
N GLU A 377 12.03 55.39 -1.30
CA GLU A 377 12.66 55.74 -0.04
C GLU A 377 11.64 56.49 0.82
N PHE A 378 11.21 55.88 1.94
CA PHE A 378 10.54 56.61 3.00
C PHE A 378 11.58 57.55 3.63
N SER A 379 11.65 58.78 3.12
CA SER A 379 12.29 59.88 3.82
C SER A 379 11.45 60.19 5.05
N THR A 380 12.04 60.04 6.24
CA THR A 380 11.44 60.40 7.52
C THR A 380 11.33 61.91 7.66
N THR A 381 10.33 62.54 7.05
CA THR A 381 9.86 63.89 7.39
C THR A 381 8.48 64.10 6.78
N GLU A 382 7.45 63.98 7.63
CA GLU A 382 6.17 64.73 7.64
C GLU A 382 5.09 63.85 8.28
N LEU A 383 5.08 63.89 9.62
CA LEU A 383 3.87 63.66 10.40
C LEU A 383 2.94 64.87 10.19
N ASP A 384 1.65 64.59 10.16
CA ASP A 384 0.50 65.51 10.12
C ASP A 384 0.04 65.97 8.73
N SER A 385 -0.81 65.16 8.09
CA SER A 385 -2.21 65.51 7.79
C SER A 385 -2.80 64.49 6.81
N PHE A 386 -3.99 63.97 7.14
CA PHE A 386 -5.09 63.58 6.26
C PHE A 386 -5.91 62.46 6.94
N GLN A 387 -6.95 62.88 7.65
CA GLN A 387 -8.10 62.03 7.96
C GLN A 387 -9.00 61.93 6.72
N ASN A 388 -9.57 60.73 6.53
CA ASN A 388 -10.71 60.39 5.69
C ASN A 388 -10.55 60.49 4.17
N THR A 389 -10.31 59.34 3.52
CA THR A 389 -11.26 58.79 2.53
C THR A 389 -11.16 57.26 2.48
N SER A 390 -12.31 56.63 2.57
CA SER A 390 -12.64 55.24 2.28
C SER A 390 -12.03 54.70 0.99
N ARG A 391 -11.39 53.53 1.11
CA ARG A 391 -11.06 52.46 0.13
C ARG A 391 -9.63 52.02 0.40
N ILE A 392 -9.46 51.18 1.41
CA ILE A 392 -8.33 50.24 1.43
C ILE A 392 -8.71 49.24 0.34
N ASP A 393 -8.04 49.34 -0.80
CA ASP A 393 -8.32 48.55 -1.99
C ASP A 393 -8.23 47.05 -1.65
N ASP A 394 -9.21 46.28 -2.13
CA ASP A 394 -9.31 44.81 -2.06
C ASP A 394 -8.12 44.07 -2.73
N ASP A 395 -7.08 44.79 -3.17
CA ASP A 395 -5.94 44.28 -3.96
C ASP A 395 -4.83 43.64 -3.11
N GLU A 396 -4.80 43.88 -1.79
CA GLU A 396 -3.77 43.32 -0.89
C GLU A 396 -4.07 41.86 -0.49
N ILE A 397 -5.35 41.44 -0.53
CA ILE A 397 -5.80 40.07 -0.22
C ILE A 397 -5.56 39.10 -1.40
N ILE A 398 -5.18 39.59 -2.59
CA ILE A 398 -4.96 38.77 -3.80
C ILE A 398 -3.56 38.12 -3.83
N ALA A 399 -2.69 38.35 -2.85
CA ALA A 399 -1.24 38.12 -3.02
C ALA A 399 -0.74 36.66 -2.98
N ASN A 400 -1.54 35.66 -2.58
CA ASN A 400 -1.04 34.29 -2.29
C ASN A 400 -1.90 33.12 -2.81
N LYS A 401 -2.63 33.29 -3.92
CA LYS A 401 -3.48 32.22 -4.48
C LYS A 401 -2.70 31.16 -5.27
N LEU A 402 -3.12 29.90 -5.16
CA LEU A 402 -2.58 28.75 -5.89
C LEU A 402 -3.12 28.71 -7.34
N GLU A 403 -2.68 29.65 -8.17
CA GLU A 403 -3.21 29.89 -9.52
C GLU A 403 -2.64 28.96 -10.60
N TYR A 404 -1.49 28.33 -10.33
CA TYR A 404 -0.78 27.51 -11.31
C TYR A 404 -0.51 26.12 -10.78
N LEU A 405 -0.61 25.14 -11.68
CA LEU A 405 -0.24 23.75 -11.46
C LEU A 405 0.82 23.34 -12.48
N LEU A 406 2.00 22.94 -12.00
CA LEU A 406 2.98 22.22 -12.81
C LEU A 406 2.76 20.72 -12.63
N GLU A 407 2.44 20.06 -13.74
CA GLU A 407 2.33 18.61 -13.87
C GLU A 407 3.63 18.02 -14.42
N ILE A 408 4.17 17.04 -13.69
CA ILE A 408 5.38 16.29 -14.03
C ILE A 408 5.04 14.80 -14.00
N ASP A 409 5.06 14.13 -15.15
CA ASP A 409 4.93 12.66 -15.20
C ASP A 409 6.27 12.02 -14.82
N LEU A 410 6.32 11.37 -13.65
CA LEU A 410 7.54 10.77 -13.15
C LEU A 410 8.04 9.59 -14.01
N SER A 411 7.14 8.96 -14.78
CA SER A 411 7.51 7.85 -15.65
C SER A 411 8.39 8.28 -16.84
N ASP A 412 8.24 9.53 -17.29
CA ASP A 412 9.05 10.13 -18.36
C ASP A 412 10.53 10.27 -17.97
N PHE A 413 10.84 10.24 -16.67
CA PHE A 413 12.21 10.28 -16.15
C PHE A 413 12.85 8.90 -16.05
N GLY A 414 12.24 7.91 -16.68
CA GLY A 414 12.72 6.54 -16.65
C GLY A 414 12.59 5.89 -15.27
N ILE A 415 11.75 6.44 -14.38
CA ILE A 415 11.41 5.82 -13.10
C ILE A 415 10.53 4.60 -13.41
N PRO A 416 11.06 3.37 -13.28
CA PRO A 416 10.27 2.18 -13.52
C PRO A 416 9.18 2.04 -12.46
N SER A 417 8.02 1.52 -12.85
CA SER A 417 6.98 1.16 -11.88
C SER A 417 7.49 0.11 -10.91
N TYR A 418 6.91 0.03 -9.71
CA TYR A 418 7.32 -1.01 -8.76
C TYR A 418 7.23 -2.40 -9.35
N GLU A 419 6.20 -2.66 -10.14
CA GLU A 419 6.01 -3.94 -10.80
C GLU A 419 7.08 -4.18 -11.86
N GLN A 420 7.52 -3.14 -12.57
CA GLN A 420 8.65 -3.22 -13.48
C GLN A 420 9.96 -3.40 -12.72
N VAL A 421 10.17 -2.75 -11.57
CA VAL A 421 11.34 -2.97 -10.70
C VAL A 421 11.32 -4.36 -10.13
N LEU A 422 10.17 -4.86 -9.69
CA LEU A 422 10.03 -6.19 -9.12
C LEU A 422 10.18 -7.23 -10.23
N ALA A 423 9.52 -7.06 -11.38
CA ALA A 423 9.74 -7.90 -12.56
C ALA A 423 11.19 -7.83 -13.02
N ARG A 424 11.83 -6.66 -12.97
CA ARG A 424 13.27 -6.51 -13.20
C ARG A 424 14.08 -7.14 -12.09
N LYS A 425 13.75 -7.10 -10.80
CA LYS A 425 14.51 -7.77 -9.74
C LYS A 425 14.35 -9.29 -9.82
N LEU A 426 13.17 -9.74 -10.22
CA LEU A 426 12.84 -11.14 -10.50
C LEU A 426 13.49 -11.60 -11.82
N ALA A 427 13.62 -10.74 -12.83
CA ALA A 427 14.28 -11.02 -14.11
C ALA A 427 15.81 -10.79 -14.08
N LEU A 428 16.28 -9.78 -13.35
CA LEU A 428 17.67 -9.43 -12.98
C LEU A 428 18.17 -10.27 -11.79
N GLY A 429 17.35 -11.21 -11.30
CA GLY A 429 17.87 -12.44 -10.68
C GLY A 429 18.92 -13.12 -11.57
N ASN A 430 18.94 -12.76 -12.86
CA ASN A 430 20.00 -13.08 -13.80
C ASN A 430 21.05 -11.99 -13.96
N GLY A 431 21.89 -11.82 -12.94
CA GLY A 431 23.23 -11.23 -13.06
C GLY A 431 24.38 -12.14 -12.59
N GLY A 432 24.05 -13.31 -12.03
CA GLY A 432 25.03 -14.33 -11.63
C GLY A 432 24.31 -15.56 -11.09
N LEU A 433 24.01 -15.56 -9.79
CA LEU A 433 23.66 -16.78 -9.06
C LEU A 433 22.35 -17.46 -9.48
N ALA A 434 21.22 -16.75 -9.69
CA ALA A 434 19.98 -17.42 -10.10
C ALA A 434 20.07 -17.94 -11.55
N ASN A 435 20.89 -17.29 -12.37
CA ASN A 435 21.21 -17.71 -13.74
C ASN A 435 22.08 -18.97 -13.74
N ASP A 436 23.05 -19.01 -12.83
CA ASP A 436 23.90 -20.17 -12.60
C ASP A 436 23.07 -21.33 -12.06
N PHE A 437 22.13 -21.09 -11.15
CA PHE A 437 21.18 -22.11 -10.69
C PHE A 437 20.19 -22.54 -11.77
N ARG A 438 19.68 -21.63 -12.61
CA ARG A 438 18.88 -21.98 -13.79
C ARG A 438 19.68 -22.87 -14.73
N ARG A 439 20.94 -22.53 -15.00
CA ARG A 439 21.83 -23.32 -15.85
C ARG A 439 22.11 -24.69 -15.24
N MET A 440 22.39 -24.75 -13.94
CA MET A 440 22.60 -26.00 -13.19
C MET A 440 21.34 -26.88 -13.20
N LEU A 441 20.15 -26.28 -13.12
CA LEU A 441 18.87 -26.97 -13.23
C LEU A 441 18.66 -27.56 -14.63
N LEU A 442 18.94 -26.78 -15.68
CA LEU A 442 18.78 -27.19 -17.08
C LEU A 442 19.81 -28.23 -17.53
N GLN A 443 21.06 -28.12 -17.06
CA GLN A 443 22.14 -29.04 -17.42
C GLN A 443 22.12 -30.33 -16.59
N HIS A 444 21.38 -30.35 -15.48
CA HIS A 444 21.30 -31.45 -14.52
C HIS A 444 22.66 -31.86 -13.90
N GLU A 445 23.67 -30.98 -13.99
CA GLU A 445 25.01 -31.22 -13.44
C GLU A 445 24.96 -31.30 -11.91
N TYR A 446 25.63 -32.29 -11.31
CA TYR A 446 25.73 -32.48 -9.85
C TYR A 446 24.41 -32.68 -9.10
N THR A 447 23.33 -33.05 -9.81
CA THR A 447 22.08 -33.45 -9.18
C THR A 447 22.28 -34.70 -8.32
N ASP A 448 21.82 -34.65 -7.08
CA ASP A 448 22.04 -35.68 -6.04
C ASP A 448 20.72 -36.19 -5.44
N PHE A 449 19.58 -35.77 -6.00
CA PHE A 449 18.24 -36.15 -5.58
C PHE A 449 17.28 -36.22 -6.76
N GLU A 450 16.27 -37.09 -6.71
CA GLU A 450 15.24 -37.20 -7.76
C GLU A 450 13.83 -36.98 -7.20
N ILE A 451 13.05 -36.13 -7.87
CA ILE A 451 11.61 -36.02 -7.61
C ILE A 451 10.86 -36.76 -8.71
N ILE A 452 10.07 -37.76 -8.31
CA ILE A 452 9.25 -38.57 -9.21
C ILE A 452 7.82 -38.01 -9.18
N ALA A 453 7.30 -37.64 -10.34
CA ALA A 453 5.99 -37.06 -10.51
C ALA A 453 5.16 -37.81 -11.57
N LEU A 454 3.85 -37.61 -11.57
CA LEU A 454 2.96 -38.19 -12.57
C LEU A 454 3.10 -37.44 -13.90
N SER A 455 3.06 -38.15 -15.04
CA SER A 455 3.39 -37.52 -16.33
C SER A 455 2.39 -36.46 -16.78
N ASN A 456 1.11 -36.61 -16.43
CA ASN A 456 0.02 -35.72 -16.84
C ASN A 456 -1.16 -35.78 -15.84
N GLU A 457 -2.19 -34.97 -16.08
CA GLU A 457 -3.43 -34.97 -15.26
C GLU A 457 -4.22 -36.27 -15.37
N ASP A 458 -4.22 -36.96 -16.52
CA ASP A 458 -4.95 -38.23 -16.69
C ASP A 458 -4.37 -39.33 -15.80
N ASP A 459 -3.06 -39.38 -15.66
CA ASP A 459 -2.34 -40.31 -14.80
C ASP A 459 -2.58 -39.99 -13.31
N ARG A 460 -2.79 -38.71 -12.95
CA ARG A 460 -3.30 -38.29 -11.62
C ARG A 460 -4.70 -38.82 -11.36
N HIS A 461 -5.62 -38.67 -12.32
CA HIS A 461 -6.97 -39.19 -12.19
C HIS A 461 -6.99 -40.72 -12.05
N LYS A 462 -6.17 -41.45 -12.82
CA LYS A 462 -6.02 -42.91 -12.67
C LYS A 462 -5.49 -43.29 -11.29
N TYR A 463 -4.43 -42.62 -10.82
CA TYR A 463 -3.81 -42.90 -9.53
C TYR A 463 -4.77 -42.69 -8.36
N GLN A 464 -5.58 -41.62 -8.41
CA GLN A 464 -6.63 -41.36 -7.43
C GLN A 464 -7.76 -42.41 -7.52
N TYR A 465 -8.16 -42.81 -8.73
CA TYR A 465 -9.22 -43.79 -8.95
C TYR A 465 -8.86 -45.19 -8.42
N THR A 466 -7.59 -45.60 -8.53
CA THR A 466 -7.09 -46.88 -8.01
C THR A 466 -6.75 -46.85 -6.52
N GLY A 467 -7.21 -45.83 -5.77
CA GLY A 467 -6.99 -45.75 -4.33
C GLY A 467 -5.54 -45.50 -3.95
N ASN A 468 -4.80 -44.73 -4.76
CA ASN A 468 -3.37 -44.44 -4.59
C ASN A 468 -2.44 -45.65 -4.81
N GLU A 469 -2.91 -46.68 -5.49
CA GLU A 469 -2.08 -47.79 -5.97
C GLU A 469 -1.63 -47.56 -7.41
N ILE A 470 -0.45 -48.04 -7.79
CA ILE A 470 0.03 -47.94 -9.18
C ILE A 470 -0.79 -48.87 -10.08
N SER A 471 -1.58 -48.26 -10.96
CA SER A 471 -2.31 -48.97 -12.01
C SER A 471 -1.42 -49.33 -13.20
N LYS A 472 -1.74 -50.41 -13.92
CA LYS A 472 -1.07 -50.72 -15.20
C LYS A 472 -1.32 -49.59 -16.20
N GLY A 473 -0.26 -48.90 -16.60
CA GLY A 473 -0.31 -47.81 -17.59
C GLY A 473 -0.25 -46.39 -17.02
N THR A 474 -0.05 -46.21 -15.72
CA THR A 474 0.33 -44.92 -15.13
C THR A 474 1.79 -44.60 -15.48
N ASN A 475 2.06 -43.44 -16.09
CA ASN A 475 3.41 -43.04 -16.46
C ASN A 475 3.99 -42.05 -15.45
N PHE A 476 5.28 -42.19 -15.15
CA PHE A 476 6.00 -41.33 -14.22
C PHE A 476 7.16 -40.63 -14.93
N LYS A 477 7.47 -39.40 -14.49
CA LYS A 477 8.68 -38.68 -14.91
C LYS A 477 9.55 -38.40 -13.69
N SER A 478 10.86 -38.64 -13.84
CA SER A 478 11.88 -38.26 -12.86
C SER A 478 12.38 -36.85 -13.19
N ILE A 479 12.53 -36.02 -12.16
CA ILE A 479 13.10 -34.68 -12.24
C ILE A 479 14.36 -34.66 -11.36
N PRO A 480 15.56 -34.68 -11.96
CA PRO A 480 16.81 -34.61 -11.20
C PRO A 480 17.00 -33.21 -10.62
N VAL A 481 17.34 -33.13 -9.33
CA VAL A 481 17.42 -31.90 -8.56
C VAL A 481 18.54 -31.96 -7.51
N HIS A 482 18.89 -30.80 -6.96
CA HIS A 482 19.90 -30.63 -5.93
C HIS A 482 19.26 -30.60 -4.55
N LYS A 483 19.61 -31.58 -3.72
CA LYS A 483 19.15 -31.72 -2.34
C LYS A 483 19.42 -30.47 -1.53
N MET A 484 20.58 -29.83 -1.73
CA MET A 484 20.95 -28.59 -1.04
C MET A 484 19.98 -27.43 -1.30
N ILE A 485 19.48 -27.29 -2.53
CA ILE A 485 18.55 -26.21 -2.90
C ILE A 485 17.18 -26.48 -2.27
N LEU A 486 16.70 -27.72 -2.32
CA LEU A 486 15.45 -28.10 -1.68
C LEU A 486 15.51 -27.90 -0.15
N LEU A 487 16.62 -28.28 0.50
CA LEU A 487 16.83 -28.06 1.93
C LEU A 487 16.79 -26.57 2.31
N ALA A 488 17.33 -25.70 1.47
CA ALA A 488 17.39 -24.27 1.72
C ALA A 488 16.04 -23.55 1.48
N ARG A 489 15.25 -24.02 0.51
CA ARG A 489 14.09 -23.27 -0.02
C ARG A 489 12.74 -23.93 0.25
N TRP A 490 12.70 -25.19 0.68
CA TRP A 490 11.47 -25.95 0.90
C TRP A 490 11.37 -26.45 2.35
N PRO A 491 10.65 -25.73 3.24
CA PRO A 491 10.55 -26.09 4.66
C PRO A 491 10.01 -27.50 4.91
N HIS A 492 9.07 -27.97 4.09
CA HIS A 492 8.56 -29.33 4.16
C HIS A 492 9.65 -30.36 3.87
N PHE A 493 10.49 -30.14 2.85
CA PHE A 493 11.60 -31.04 2.53
C PHE A 493 12.63 -31.11 3.65
N GLN A 494 12.94 -29.97 4.29
CA GLN A 494 13.81 -29.95 5.46
C GLN A 494 13.28 -30.82 6.59
N ARG A 495 11.96 -30.78 6.85
CA ARG A 495 11.29 -31.66 7.82
C ARG A 495 11.43 -33.13 7.44
N VAL A 496 11.11 -33.49 6.19
CA VAL A 496 11.21 -34.87 5.68
C VAL A 496 12.61 -35.45 5.88
N ILE A 497 13.65 -34.68 5.51
CA ILE A 497 15.05 -35.11 5.65
C ILE A 497 15.47 -35.20 7.13
N SER A 498 15.04 -34.25 7.97
CA SER A 498 15.40 -34.24 9.40
C SER A 498 14.86 -35.45 10.19
N VAL A 499 13.76 -36.03 9.72
CA VAL A 499 13.13 -37.21 10.33
C VAL A 499 13.81 -38.52 9.87
N GLY A 500 14.69 -38.48 8.87
CA GLY A 500 15.40 -39.65 8.38
C GLY A 500 14.49 -40.65 7.66
N MET A 501 13.44 -40.17 7.00
CA MET A 501 12.50 -41.01 6.24
C MET A 501 13.18 -41.70 5.04
N ASN A 502 12.53 -42.70 4.44
CA ASN A 502 13.07 -43.50 3.33
C ASN A 502 13.58 -42.65 2.16
N GLU A 503 12.95 -41.50 1.90
CA GLU A 503 13.34 -40.52 0.89
C GLU A 503 14.77 -40.01 1.11
N THR A 504 15.22 -39.95 2.37
CA THR A 504 16.58 -39.57 2.77
C THR A 504 17.62 -40.62 2.40
N ILE A 505 17.22 -41.89 2.42
CA ILE A 505 18.08 -43.05 2.15
C ILE A 505 18.15 -43.32 0.65
N GLU A 506 17.00 -43.27 -0.03
CA GLU A 506 16.90 -43.56 -1.46
C GLU A 506 17.33 -42.37 -2.33
N ASN A 507 17.42 -41.16 -1.77
CA ASN A 507 17.59 -39.89 -2.49
C ASN A 507 16.53 -39.68 -3.59
N LYS A 508 15.32 -40.20 -3.35
CA LYS A 508 14.15 -40.05 -4.23
C LYS A 508 12.93 -39.70 -3.42
N MET A 509 12.07 -38.86 -3.97
CA MET A 509 10.76 -38.53 -3.40
C MET A 509 9.68 -38.64 -4.46
N PHE A 510 8.59 -39.35 -4.15
CA PHE A 510 7.43 -39.42 -5.01
C PHE A 510 6.40 -38.35 -4.60
N ILE A 511 5.98 -37.54 -5.55
CA ILE A 511 4.90 -36.56 -5.37
C ILE A 511 3.78 -36.92 -6.36
N PRO A 512 2.57 -37.26 -5.89
CA PRO A 512 1.47 -37.75 -6.73
C PRO A 512 0.73 -36.61 -7.45
N GLU A 513 1.49 -35.71 -8.09
CA GLU A 513 0.97 -34.54 -8.80
C GLU A 513 1.59 -34.45 -10.20
N PRO A 514 0.95 -33.73 -11.15
CA PRO A 514 1.43 -33.63 -12.52
C PRO A 514 2.84 -32.99 -12.60
N VAL A 515 3.68 -33.56 -13.45
CA VAL A 515 5.10 -33.20 -13.61
C VAL A 515 5.31 -31.71 -13.87
N HIS A 516 4.42 -31.07 -14.64
CA HIS A 516 4.56 -29.67 -14.98
C HIS A 516 4.28 -28.74 -13.79
N TRP A 517 3.35 -29.10 -12.88
CA TRP A 517 3.16 -28.35 -11.63
C TRP A 517 4.39 -28.46 -10.74
N ILE A 518 4.96 -29.68 -10.65
CA ILE A 518 6.18 -29.93 -9.87
C ILE A 518 7.38 -29.21 -10.48
N LYS A 519 7.51 -29.18 -11.80
CA LYS A 519 8.55 -28.39 -12.47
C LYS A 519 8.38 -26.89 -12.22
N GLY A 520 7.15 -26.35 -12.23
CA GLY A 520 6.90 -24.95 -11.84
C GLY A 520 7.37 -24.66 -10.40
N LEU A 521 7.06 -25.55 -9.46
CA LEU A 521 7.50 -25.46 -8.07
C LEU A 521 9.04 -25.52 -7.94
N ILE A 522 9.67 -26.48 -8.62
CA ILE A 522 11.14 -26.63 -8.63
C ILE A 522 11.81 -25.41 -9.25
N TYR A 523 11.32 -24.92 -10.38
CA TYR A 523 11.87 -23.73 -11.02
C TYR A 523 11.84 -22.52 -10.08
N TYR A 524 10.72 -22.34 -9.35
CA TYR A 524 10.63 -21.30 -8.32
C TYR A 524 11.67 -21.47 -7.20
N PHE A 525 11.95 -22.70 -6.75
CA PHE A 525 13.00 -22.91 -5.74
C PHE A 525 14.39 -22.50 -6.22
N TYR A 526 14.71 -22.68 -7.50
CA TYR A 526 16.01 -22.34 -8.08
C TYR A 526 16.14 -20.87 -8.45
N VAL A 527 15.10 -20.30 -9.06
CA VAL A 527 15.14 -19.00 -9.72
C VAL A 527 14.40 -17.92 -8.93
N GLY A 528 13.45 -18.31 -8.07
CA GLY A 528 12.61 -17.37 -7.30
C GLY A 528 11.54 -16.66 -8.12
N SER A 529 11.31 -17.09 -9.37
CA SER A 529 10.35 -16.49 -10.29
C SER A 529 9.24 -17.47 -10.66
N VAL A 530 8.07 -16.93 -11.01
CA VAL A 530 6.94 -17.67 -11.61
C VAL A 530 6.84 -17.47 -13.12
N GLU A 531 7.76 -16.70 -13.72
CA GLU A 531 7.93 -16.65 -15.18
C GLU A 531 8.82 -17.83 -15.59
N PHE A 532 8.19 -18.90 -16.02
CA PHE A 532 8.88 -20.17 -16.24
C PHE A 532 9.60 -20.24 -17.57
N ASP A 533 10.74 -20.93 -17.55
CA ASP A 533 11.46 -21.25 -18.76
C ASP A 533 10.80 -22.37 -19.55
N ILE A 534 10.47 -22.10 -20.81
CA ILE A 534 9.82 -23.06 -21.71
C ILE A 534 10.71 -24.30 -21.93
N GLU A 535 12.04 -24.15 -21.94
CA GLU A 535 12.98 -25.25 -22.10
C GLU A 535 12.89 -26.24 -20.93
N PHE A 536 12.74 -25.75 -19.70
CA PHE A 536 12.61 -26.61 -18.53
C PHE A 536 11.20 -27.21 -18.40
N ILE A 537 10.16 -26.38 -18.57
CA ILE A 537 8.77 -26.82 -18.38
C ILE A 537 8.29 -27.75 -19.51
N GLU A 538 8.86 -27.63 -20.72
CA GLU A 538 8.45 -28.30 -21.97
C GLU A 538 7.13 -27.79 -22.57
N LYS A 539 6.48 -26.78 -21.96
CA LYS A 539 5.25 -26.16 -22.46
C LYS A 539 5.05 -24.75 -21.92
N GLU A 540 4.15 -24.00 -22.53
CA GLU A 540 3.65 -22.74 -21.97
C GLU A 540 2.77 -23.02 -20.74
N PHE A 541 2.93 -22.22 -19.69
CA PHE A 541 2.22 -22.39 -18.43
C PHE A 541 0.88 -21.63 -18.47
N THR A 542 -0.22 -22.37 -18.52
CA THR A 542 -1.57 -21.83 -18.68
C THR A 542 -2.18 -21.37 -17.36
N ILE A 543 -3.32 -20.67 -17.41
CA ILE A 543 -4.07 -20.27 -16.21
C ILE A 543 -4.46 -21.48 -15.32
N VAL A 544 -4.75 -22.63 -15.93
CA VAL A 544 -5.05 -23.89 -15.21
C VAL A 544 -3.78 -24.45 -14.54
N ASP A 545 -2.62 -24.32 -15.19
CA ASP A 545 -1.36 -24.75 -14.60
C ASP A 545 -1.00 -23.91 -13.36
N TYR A 546 -1.26 -22.59 -13.42
CA TYR A 546 -1.08 -21.70 -12.27
C TYR A 546 -2.06 -21.98 -11.12
N SER A 547 -3.31 -22.40 -11.38
CA SER A 547 -4.22 -22.84 -10.29
C SER A 547 -3.72 -24.09 -9.60
N GLY A 548 -3.14 -25.02 -10.35
CA GLY A 548 -2.44 -26.19 -9.82
C GLY A 548 -1.21 -25.84 -8.99
N LEU A 549 -0.37 -24.91 -9.47
CA LEU A 549 0.79 -24.43 -8.72
C LEU A 549 0.38 -23.74 -7.41
N LEU A 550 -0.70 -22.95 -7.43
CA LEU A 550 -1.24 -22.33 -6.23
C LEU A 550 -1.71 -23.36 -5.21
N THR A 551 -2.30 -24.47 -5.69
CA THR A 551 -2.66 -25.61 -4.84
C THR A 551 -1.44 -26.20 -4.15
N LEU A 552 -0.32 -26.38 -4.87
CA LEU A 552 0.95 -26.84 -4.28
C LEU A 552 1.53 -25.83 -3.28
N ALA A 553 1.45 -24.53 -3.59
CA ALA A 553 1.93 -23.48 -2.70
C ALA A 553 1.16 -23.49 -1.36
N ASN A 554 -0.16 -23.66 -1.41
CA ASN A 554 -0.99 -23.82 -0.21
C ASN A 554 -0.68 -25.14 0.52
N LEU A 555 -0.59 -26.26 -0.20
CA LEU A 555 -0.31 -27.59 0.37
C LEU A 555 1.02 -27.64 1.14
N TYR A 556 2.05 -26.97 0.63
CA TYR A 556 3.39 -26.93 1.23
C TYR A 556 3.68 -25.67 2.06
N GLU A 557 2.65 -24.86 2.34
CA GLU A 557 2.75 -23.65 3.20
C GLU A 557 3.77 -22.61 2.69
N LEU A 558 3.87 -22.43 1.38
CA LEU A 558 4.79 -21.50 0.72
C LEU A 558 4.13 -20.13 0.49
N SER A 559 4.14 -19.27 1.52
CA SER A 559 3.46 -17.97 1.51
C SER A 559 3.93 -17.01 0.40
N GLU A 560 5.23 -16.92 0.15
CA GLU A 560 5.79 -16.06 -0.90
C GLU A 560 5.34 -16.51 -2.30
N LEU A 561 5.47 -17.81 -2.60
CA LEU A 561 5.02 -18.38 -3.87
C LEU A 561 3.51 -18.16 -4.06
N LYS A 562 2.71 -18.40 -3.02
CA LYS A 562 1.26 -18.17 -3.03
C LYS A 562 0.92 -16.75 -3.50
N VAL A 563 1.53 -15.72 -2.89
CA VAL A 563 1.26 -14.31 -3.22
C VAL A 563 1.63 -14.00 -4.67
N ILE A 564 2.80 -14.44 -5.11
CA ILE A 564 3.29 -14.16 -6.48
C ILE A 564 2.39 -14.88 -7.52
N THR A 565 2.03 -16.14 -7.27
CA THR A 565 1.13 -16.92 -8.13
C THR A 565 -0.27 -16.32 -8.19
N LEU A 566 -0.83 -15.86 -7.07
CA LEU A 566 -2.13 -15.17 -7.03
C LEU A 566 -2.12 -13.90 -7.89
N ASN A 567 -1.09 -13.07 -7.75
CA ASN A 567 -0.97 -11.84 -8.55
C ASN A 567 -0.92 -12.15 -10.06
N LYS A 568 -0.20 -13.19 -10.47
CA LYS A 568 -0.16 -13.64 -11.87
C LYS A 568 -1.52 -14.17 -12.32
N LEU A 569 -2.21 -14.96 -11.49
CA LEU A 569 -3.54 -15.49 -11.78
C LEU A 569 -4.59 -14.39 -11.96
N PHE A 570 -4.60 -13.35 -11.12
CA PHE A 570 -5.51 -12.21 -11.29
C PHE A 570 -5.31 -11.53 -12.65
N LYS A 571 -4.05 -11.25 -13.04
CA LYS A 571 -3.72 -10.65 -14.34
C LYS A 571 -4.15 -11.54 -15.52
N MET A 572 -3.95 -12.85 -15.42
CA MET A 572 -4.38 -13.80 -16.46
C MET A 572 -5.91 -13.98 -16.49
N PHE A 573 -6.57 -13.86 -15.34
CA PHE A 573 -8.01 -14.05 -15.22
C PHE A 573 -8.79 -12.94 -15.89
N ASP A 574 -8.32 -11.69 -15.85
CA ASP A 574 -8.97 -10.57 -16.55
C ASP A 574 -9.00 -10.83 -18.07
N ASN A 575 -7.87 -11.24 -18.65
CA ASN A 575 -7.80 -11.64 -20.06
C ASN A 575 -8.67 -12.86 -20.37
N PHE A 576 -8.68 -13.86 -19.48
CA PHE A 576 -9.52 -15.04 -19.62
C PHE A 576 -11.02 -14.69 -19.59
N LYS A 577 -11.42 -13.76 -18.72
CA LYS A 577 -12.81 -13.28 -18.61
C LYS A 577 -13.25 -12.58 -19.90
N GLU A 578 -12.40 -11.74 -20.49
CA GLU A 578 -12.69 -11.12 -21.78
C GLU A 578 -12.84 -12.16 -22.89
N SER A 579 -11.93 -13.14 -22.96
CA SER A 579 -12.01 -14.25 -23.92
C SER A 579 -13.29 -15.08 -23.74
N PHE A 580 -13.69 -15.34 -22.49
CA PHE A 580 -14.91 -16.07 -22.14
C PHE A 580 -16.17 -15.34 -22.61
N LEU A 581 -16.17 -13.99 -22.57
CA LEU A 581 -17.29 -13.17 -23.03
C LEU A 581 -17.42 -13.12 -24.56
N VAL A 582 -16.30 -13.19 -25.28
CA VAL A 582 -16.26 -13.15 -26.76
C VAL A 582 -16.69 -14.49 -27.36
N ASP A 583 -16.29 -15.62 -26.78
CA ASP A 583 -16.64 -16.96 -27.26
C ASP A 583 -17.43 -17.78 -26.23
N GLN A 584 -18.69 -17.38 -26.03
CA GLN A 584 -19.61 -17.98 -25.05
C GLN A 584 -20.03 -19.43 -25.37
N LYS A 585 -19.62 -19.98 -26.52
CA LYS A 585 -19.98 -21.34 -26.96
C LYS A 585 -18.82 -22.33 -26.90
N SER A 586 -17.62 -21.88 -26.54
CA SER A 586 -16.45 -22.75 -26.41
C SER A 586 -16.56 -23.65 -25.17
N ASP A 587 -16.84 -24.93 -25.38
CA ASP A 587 -16.84 -25.96 -24.33
C ASP A 587 -15.46 -26.07 -23.64
N ALA A 588 -14.38 -25.70 -24.34
CA ALA A 588 -13.03 -25.65 -23.79
C ALA A 588 -12.88 -24.58 -22.69
N ASN A 589 -13.46 -23.39 -22.87
CA ASN A 589 -13.41 -22.31 -21.87
C ASN A 589 -14.19 -22.71 -20.60
N VAL A 590 -15.34 -23.37 -20.76
CA VAL A 590 -16.11 -23.91 -19.63
C VAL A 590 -15.31 -25.00 -18.91
N SER A 591 -14.63 -25.88 -19.64
CA SER A 591 -13.76 -26.90 -19.07
C SER A 591 -12.61 -26.29 -18.24
N MET A 592 -11.93 -25.26 -18.77
CA MET A 592 -10.87 -24.56 -18.04
C MET A 592 -11.40 -23.89 -16.78
N LEU A 593 -12.54 -23.19 -16.85
CA LEU A 593 -13.16 -22.53 -15.71
C LEU A 593 -13.49 -23.52 -14.59
N LEU A 594 -14.08 -24.67 -14.93
CA LEU A 594 -14.42 -25.71 -13.95
C LEU A 594 -13.17 -26.39 -13.36
N LYS A 595 -12.09 -26.55 -14.14
CA LYS A 595 -10.80 -27.04 -13.61
C LYS A 595 -10.20 -26.06 -12.59
N ILE A 596 -10.17 -24.77 -12.90
CA ILE A 596 -9.67 -23.73 -11.98
C ILE A 596 -10.50 -23.73 -10.68
N TRP A 597 -11.83 -23.74 -10.79
CA TRP A 597 -12.71 -23.82 -9.62
C TRP A 597 -12.39 -25.04 -8.75
N ARG A 598 -12.19 -26.21 -9.38
CA ARG A 598 -11.89 -27.46 -8.69
C ARG A 598 -10.60 -27.36 -7.89
N ASP A 599 -9.52 -26.89 -8.51
CA ASP A 599 -8.21 -26.76 -7.86
C ASP A 599 -8.26 -25.79 -6.65
N LEU A 600 -8.98 -24.67 -6.81
CA LEU A 600 -9.13 -23.65 -5.76
C LEU A 600 -10.03 -24.12 -4.60
N SER A 601 -11.10 -24.86 -4.91
CA SER A 601 -12.03 -25.39 -3.89
C SER A 601 -11.33 -26.38 -2.96
N TYR A 602 -10.43 -27.23 -3.50
CA TYR A 602 -9.67 -28.18 -2.70
C TYR A 602 -8.49 -27.55 -1.95
N SER A 603 -7.91 -26.46 -2.46
CA SER A 603 -6.81 -25.73 -1.80
C SER A 603 -7.29 -24.69 -0.78
N ASN A 604 -8.61 -24.58 -0.55
CA ASN A 604 -9.26 -23.65 0.37
C ASN A 604 -8.88 -22.17 0.14
N GLU A 605 -8.62 -21.80 -1.11
CA GLU A 605 -8.24 -20.43 -1.47
C GLU A 605 -9.48 -19.56 -1.67
N THR A 606 -9.87 -18.78 -0.66
CA THR A 606 -11.15 -18.05 -0.68
C THR A 606 -11.14 -16.83 -1.59
N VAL A 607 -10.04 -16.09 -1.66
CA VAL A 607 -9.99 -14.77 -2.32
C VAL A 607 -10.19 -14.87 -3.83
N PHE A 608 -9.43 -15.74 -4.49
CA PHE A 608 -9.53 -15.92 -5.93
C PHE A 608 -10.77 -16.75 -6.32
N LEU A 609 -11.17 -17.73 -5.48
CA LEU A 609 -12.35 -18.56 -5.70
C LEU A 609 -13.64 -17.73 -5.79
N ILE A 610 -13.79 -16.66 -5.01
CA ILE A 610 -14.96 -15.76 -5.09
C ILE A 610 -15.14 -15.22 -6.52
N LYS A 611 -14.06 -14.76 -7.17
CA LYS A 611 -14.12 -14.23 -8.55
C LYS A 611 -14.49 -15.30 -9.57
N ILE A 612 -14.01 -16.52 -9.37
CA ILE A 612 -14.36 -17.68 -10.21
C ILE A 612 -15.84 -18.03 -10.04
N ILE A 613 -16.33 -18.08 -8.81
CA ILE A 613 -17.74 -18.35 -8.50
C ILE A 613 -18.64 -17.26 -9.09
N ASP A 614 -18.26 -15.99 -9.02
CA ASP A 614 -19.03 -14.89 -9.62
C ASP A 614 -19.20 -15.08 -11.13
N LEU A 615 -18.14 -15.48 -11.84
CA LEU A 615 -18.20 -15.78 -13.28
C LEU A 615 -19.06 -17.02 -13.56
N ILE A 616 -18.96 -18.06 -12.72
CA ILE A 616 -19.78 -19.27 -12.81
C ILE A 616 -21.27 -18.94 -12.62
N LYS A 617 -21.62 -18.12 -11.62
CA LYS A 617 -22.98 -17.67 -11.36
C LYS A 617 -23.55 -16.91 -12.56
N LEU A 618 -22.75 -16.01 -13.14
CA LEU A 618 -23.14 -15.21 -14.31
C LEU A 618 -23.49 -16.08 -15.52
N HIS A 619 -22.79 -17.21 -15.70
CA HIS A 619 -22.94 -18.09 -16.87
C HIS A 619 -23.47 -19.50 -16.52
N TRP A 620 -24.21 -19.64 -15.42
CA TRP A 620 -24.69 -20.93 -14.90
C TRP A 620 -25.46 -21.79 -15.92
N ASN A 621 -26.28 -21.14 -16.74
CA ASN A 621 -27.07 -21.81 -17.79
C ASN A 621 -26.20 -22.44 -18.89
N LEU A 622 -25.04 -21.85 -19.20
CA LEU A 622 -24.09 -22.39 -20.18
C LEU A 622 -23.31 -23.55 -19.56
N ILE A 623 -22.86 -23.39 -18.31
CA ILE A 623 -22.08 -24.38 -17.58
C ILE A 623 -22.86 -25.69 -17.43
N THR A 624 -24.10 -25.63 -16.97
CA THR A 624 -24.95 -26.82 -16.75
C THR A 624 -25.28 -27.61 -18.02
N ARG A 625 -25.10 -27.00 -19.21
CA ARG A 625 -25.32 -27.64 -20.51
C ARG A 625 -24.03 -28.15 -21.18
N SER A 626 -22.88 -27.86 -20.58
CA SER A 626 -21.57 -28.24 -21.11
C SER A 626 -21.28 -29.73 -20.94
N SER A 627 -20.37 -30.25 -21.79
CA SER A 627 -19.91 -31.63 -21.65
C SER A 627 -19.05 -31.79 -20.39
N ALA A 628 -18.30 -30.74 -20.04
CA ALA A 628 -17.44 -30.68 -18.86
C ALA A 628 -18.21 -30.76 -17.54
N PHE A 629 -19.37 -30.12 -17.43
CA PHE A 629 -20.24 -30.25 -16.25
C PHE A 629 -20.85 -31.65 -16.15
N SER A 630 -21.23 -32.23 -17.29
CA SER A 630 -21.83 -33.58 -17.35
C SER A 630 -20.86 -34.70 -16.94
N SER A 631 -19.55 -34.47 -17.05
CA SER A 631 -18.51 -35.43 -16.66
C SER A 631 -18.06 -35.31 -15.20
N MET A 632 -18.53 -34.30 -14.45
CA MET A 632 -18.22 -34.13 -13.03
C MET A 632 -18.84 -35.22 -12.16
N SER A 633 -18.17 -35.56 -11.06
CA SER A 633 -18.71 -36.48 -10.06
C SER A 633 -19.88 -35.85 -9.29
N LYS A 634 -20.72 -36.71 -8.69
CA LYS A 634 -21.86 -36.25 -7.87
C LYS A 634 -21.42 -35.33 -6.71
N GLN A 635 -20.25 -35.59 -6.13
CA GLN A 635 -19.71 -34.79 -5.02
C GLN A 635 -19.29 -33.40 -5.50
N GLU A 636 -18.61 -33.33 -6.65
CA GLU A 636 -18.19 -32.04 -7.23
C GLU A 636 -19.39 -31.19 -7.65
N ILE A 637 -20.44 -31.79 -8.23
CA ILE A 637 -21.67 -31.06 -8.58
C ILE A 637 -22.33 -30.48 -7.33
N VAL A 638 -22.48 -31.28 -6.27
CA VAL A 638 -23.07 -30.81 -5.00
C VAL A 638 -22.23 -29.67 -4.41
N LYS A 639 -20.90 -29.82 -4.40
CA LYS A 639 -19.97 -28.81 -3.90
C LYS A 639 -20.03 -27.52 -4.71
N LEU A 640 -20.08 -27.61 -6.04
CA LEU A 640 -20.23 -26.46 -6.94
C LEU A 640 -21.54 -25.70 -6.69
N CYS A 641 -22.65 -26.42 -6.53
CA CYS A 641 -23.94 -25.83 -6.17
C CYS A 641 -23.91 -25.17 -4.78
N GLN A 642 -23.26 -25.80 -3.80
CA GLN A 642 -23.08 -25.21 -2.47
C GLN A 642 -22.26 -23.92 -2.53
N ASP A 643 -21.15 -23.93 -3.24
CA ASP A 643 -20.27 -22.76 -3.37
C ASP A 643 -20.92 -21.65 -4.19
N SER A 644 -21.83 -21.99 -5.10
CA SER A 644 -22.62 -21.03 -5.90
C SER A 644 -23.93 -20.59 -5.24
N SER A 645 -24.22 -20.99 -4.00
CA SER A 645 -25.41 -20.51 -3.27
C SER A 645 -25.17 -19.13 -2.64
N ASP A 646 -26.23 -18.32 -2.48
CA ASP A 646 -26.14 -16.94 -1.95
C ASP A 646 -26.02 -16.86 -0.41
N VAL A 647 -25.61 -17.95 0.25
CA VAL A 647 -25.41 -17.96 1.70
C VAL A 647 -24.00 -17.41 2.00
N PRO A 648 -23.85 -16.36 2.83
CA PRO A 648 -22.56 -15.79 3.19
C PRO A 648 -21.60 -16.86 3.74
N ILE A 649 -20.35 -16.83 3.26
CA ILE A 649 -19.30 -17.82 3.58
C ILE A 649 -18.96 -17.85 5.09
N GLN A 650 -19.36 -16.85 5.86
CA GLN A 650 -19.04 -16.71 7.28
C GLN A 650 -19.80 -17.67 8.23
N ASP A 651 -20.89 -18.32 7.79
CA ASP A 651 -21.74 -19.15 8.67
C ASP A 651 -21.58 -20.68 8.52
N ARG A 652 -20.49 -21.16 7.90
CA ARG A 652 -20.29 -22.61 7.74
C ARG A 652 -19.55 -23.23 8.93
N SER A 653 -20.31 -23.76 9.89
CA SER A 653 -19.80 -24.79 10.81
C SER A 653 -19.50 -26.11 10.06
N PRO A 654 -18.44 -26.86 10.43
CA PRO A 654 -18.15 -28.14 9.79
C PRO A 654 -19.24 -29.17 10.14
N VAL A 655 -20.05 -29.55 9.15
CA VAL A 655 -21.11 -30.55 9.36
C VAL A 655 -20.51 -31.95 9.32
N GLY A 656 -20.48 -32.59 10.49
CA GLY A 656 -20.17 -33.99 10.68
C GLY A 656 -20.49 -34.47 12.09
N SER A 657 -21.72 -34.34 12.57
CA SER A 657 -22.25 -35.28 13.58
C SER A 657 -23.78 -35.35 13.53
N VAL A 658 -24.27 -36.58 13.37
CA VAL A 658 -25.68 -36.94 13.46
C VAL A 658 -26.08 -36.89 14.94
N SER A 659 -27.12 -36.14 15.26
CA SER A 659 -27.71 -36.05 16.60
C SER A 659 -28.42 -37.36 16.98
N ILE A 660 -27.99 -37.98 18.08
CA ILE A 660 -28.77 -38.97 18.84
C ILE A 660 -29.22 -38.30 20.14
N PRO A 661 -30.47 -38.52 20.63
CA PRO A 661 -30.99 -37.79 21.77
C PRO A 661 -30.36 -38.24 23.10
N SER A 662 -30.23 -37.26 23.99
CA SER A 662 -29.61 -37.34 25.32
C SER A 662 -30.44 -38.11 26.35
N PRO A 663 -29.76 -38.69 27.37
CA PRO A 663 -30.32 -38.73 28.72
C PRO A 663 -29.38 -38.14 29.79
N SER A 664 -29.96 -37.25 30.59
CA SER A 664 -29.79 -36.96 32.03
C SER A 664 -28.48 -37.27 32.78
N THR A 665 -27.94 -36.20 33.37
CA THR A 665 -27.32 -36.06 34.73
C THR A 665 -26.30 -37.09 35.21
N ARG A 666 -25.03 -36.66 35.38
CA ARG A 666 -24.36 -36.44 36.68
C ARG A 666 -22.84 -36.20 36.54
N ASN A 667 -22.34 -35.34 37.43
CA ASN A 667 -21.00 -35.26 38.02
C ASN A 667 -19.82 -34.70 37.20
N SER A 668 -19.43 -33.49 37.63
CA SER A 668 -18.08 -32.94 37.79
C SER A 668 -16.88 -33.87 37.64
N ILE A 669 -15.86 -33.44 36.87
CA ILE A 669 -14.41 -33.52 37.14
C ILE A 669 -13.69 -32.54 36.19
N GLU A 670 -12.72 -31.80 36.74
CA GLU A 670 -11.78 -30.89 36.06
C GLU A 670 -10.91 -31.63 35.02
N ILE A 671 -10.66 -31.02 33.85
CA ILE A 671 -9.62 -31.45 32.92
C ILE A 671 -8.91 -30.22 32.31
N GLU A 672 -7.59 -30.18 32.51
CA GLU A 672 -6.61 -29.30 31.88
C GLU A 672 -6.75 -29.28 30.35
N GLN A 673 -6.77 -28.09 29.74
CA GLN A 673 -6.74 -27.94 28.29
C GLN A 673 -5.32 -28.21 27.75
N GLN A 674 -5.06 -29.46 27.35
CA GLN A 674 -4.06 -29.77 26.34
C GLN A 674 -4.51 -29.21 24.99
N VAL A 675 -3.72 -28.27 24.45
CA VAL A 675 -3.85 -27.76 23.08
C VAL A 675 -3.55 -28.91 22.11
N SER A 676 -4.58 -29.40 21.43
CA SER A 676 -4.45 -30.40 20.36
C SER A 676 -3.81 -29.75 19.12
N VAL A 677 -2.61 -30.23 18.78
CA VAL A 677 -1.93 -29.99 17.50
C VAL A 677 -2.81 -30.55 16.37
N PRO A 678 -3.03 -29.82 15.25
CA PRO A 678 -3.75 -30.37 14.11
C PRO A 678 -2.95 -31.55 13.53
N ALA A 679 -3.61 -32.68 13.34
CA ALA A 679 -3.00 -33.88 12.79
C ALA A 679 -2.45 -33.61 11.37
N THR A 680 -1.13 -33.71 11.24
CA THR A 680 -0.41 -33.83 9.97
C THR A 680 -0.96 -35.05 9.21
N PRO A 681 -1.11 -35.04 7.88
CA PRO A 681 -1.56 -36.21 7.14
C PRO A 681 -0.53 -37.32 7.27
N THR A 682 -0.72 -38.22 8.22
CA THR A 682 0.04 -39.45 8.32
C THR A 682 -0.49 -40.45 7.30
N ARG A 683 0.44 -40.89 6.44
CA ARG A 683 0.52 -42.23 5.86
C ARG A 683 -0.69 -42.70 5.05
N ASN A 684 -0.68 -42.35 3.77
CA ASN A 684 -1.15 -43.23 2.67
C ASN A 684 -0.36 -42.97 1.36
N ALA A 685 0.89 -42.53 1.46
CA ALA A 685 1.82 -42.62 0.35
C ALA A 685 2.52 -43.98 0.43
N HIS A 686 1.92 -45.01 -0.18
CA HIS A 686 2.69 -46.19 -0.53
C HIS A 686 3.71 -45.73 -1.58
N SER A 687 4.96 -45.45 -1.15
CA SER A 687 6.05 -45.31 -2.10
C SER A 687 6.11 -46.62 -2.89
N PRO A 688 6.00 -46.57 -4.22
CA PRO A 688 6.01 -47.78 -5.05
C PRO A 688 7.38 -48.45 -5.13
N PHE A 689 8.39 -47.86 -4.49
CA PHE A 689 9.78 -48.35 -4.47
C PHE A 689 10.12 -49.10 -3.17
N VAL A 690 9.16 -49.27 -2.26
CA VAL A 690 9.36 -50.07 -1.04
C VAL A 690 9.53 -51.55 -1.43
N ILE A 691 10.76 -52.03 -1.38
CA ILE A 691 11.08 -53.46 -1.38
C ILE A 691 10.46 -54.06 -0.12
N SER A 692 9.54 -55.02 -0.29
CA SER A 692 9.01 -55.81 0.82
C SER A 692 10.14 -56.36 1.67
N PRO A 693 10.06 -56.34 3.02
CA PRO A 693 11.12 -56.87 3.85
C PRO A 693 11.38 -58.33 3.49
N ILE A 694 12.65 -58.63 3.19
CA ILE A 694 13.16 -59.98 2.97
C ILE A 694 12.76 -60.82 4.19
N PRO A 695 12.12 -62.00 4.03
CA PRO A 695 11.78 -62.84 5.16
C PRO A 695 13.07 -63.22 5.90
N GLN A 696 13.16 -62.86 7.18
CA GLN A 696 14.30 -63.26 8.01
C GLN A 696 14.40 -64.80 8.04
N PRO A 697 15.62 -65.36 8.02
CA PRO A 697 15.79 -66.79 8.18
C PRO A 697 15.33 -67.20 9.58
N ASN A 698 14.48 -68.22 9.65
CA ASN A 698 14.07 -68.88 10.89
C ASN A 698 15.31 -69.34 11.65
N PHE A 699 15.71 -68.61 12.69
CA PHE A 699 16.53 -69.16 13.75
C PHE A 699 15.61 -69.96 14.66
N GLY A 700 15.58 -71.28 14.40
CA GLY A 700 15.02 -72.24 15.33
C GLY A 700 15.76 -72.16 16.66
N GLY A 701 14.99 -71.99 17.75
CA GLY A 701 15.51 -72.14 19.10
C GLY A 701 16.00 -73.58 19.31
N LEU A 702 17.31 -73.72 19.47
CA LEU A 702 17.91 -74.85 20.16
C LEU A 702 17.86 -74.53 21.65
N SER A 703 17.10 -75.34 22.37
CA SER A 703 17.24 -75.55 23.81
C SER A 703 18.59 -76.21 24.09
N ASP A 704 19.43 -75.54 24.87
CA ASP A 704 20.10 -76.06 26.08
C ASP A 704 20.85 -74.93 26.79
#